data_AF-A0A922I4Z6-F1
#
_entry.id   AF-A0A922I4Z6-F1
#
_cell.length_a   1.000
_cell.length_b   1.000
_cell.length_c   1.000
_cell.angle_alpha   90.00
_cell.angle_beta   90.00
_cell.angle_gamma   90.00
#
_symmetry.space_group_name_H-M   'P 1'
#
loop_
_entity.id
_entity.type
_entity.pdbx_description
1 polymer ?
#
loop_
_entity_poly.entity_id
_entity_poly.type
_entity_poly.pdbx_seq_one_letter_code
_entity_poly.pdbx_strand_id
1 'polypeptide(L)'
;MNVSIRLIWLVSVNVMLLSIVHGQMSNNHLEYKGAHIGKLNSYAHQVSGELYAIDERTILIKDFFYDGLASDAYFWVGATVLPSNVGFIVPDETGRTNKLRQYINRSIRIRLPDDKTIHTIRWFAIWDIRSQKNFADIFIPEGFLPPAPQTIAEFSQLSNGIESEPLVIVDAKTIRIPSFTYDGYRKQAYFWVGQGPQPNSAGERIPNELGYLEPLGPYRNDLLILELPGNMTIFDINYISVWDQELSENLGSVIIPAELNIPPALTTVIKIESRLPNCEQLHQRLQVNWEVFGPQITFELIGQLKKDDYMAFGISGSNNSSRMIGSDVAIAYMETHLGFTRDYNITGTFPCTNILGHYRGVCPDEKVGGVDNYQVNLFERQDSLTRITYRRNLQNVGDEGDRILDKSKTTFIVWAVGKLTQTTMKQPGFHYLYPKHDKSIVFGRKAERNCFHFTTPRSDLLEQSQQQQQQQSSNPILSQTSSLITKPWGPLRLLNRTMTTFYARLGDSGGLRGYYGSTGQASPNLVWYINGLLAPILYVKRGRTYTFRVEGGNNPQQAELYNPLYITNDPHGGYTELTEIERKRFTVYAGVEFDRRGRPSPTSAGRLCVWRIPSSTTSNETYDNSDSYFDKRRADTNRYLNFIQYRNRLQFYCDSTTSAQILQWTPNASVPDIVYYQSYTHRNMGNRIIVVDDFYSSNNFVSTSAITSGSSMLMIDNYYATLLIIIMIHYFLDLSLS
;
A
#
# COMPACT_ATOMS: atom_id res chain seq x y z
N MET A 1 -21.95 -75.22 30.48
CA MET A 1 -23.23 -74.84 31.12
C MET A 1 -22.91 -74.05 32.35
N ASN A 2 -23.56 -72.89 32.50
CA ASN A 2 -23.40 -71.93 33.59
C ASN A 2 -23.15 -72.57 34.95
N VAL A 3 -22.31 -71.94 35.78
CA VAL A 3 -22.74 -71.25 37.00
C VAL A 3 -21.56 -70.48 37.55
N SER A 4 -21.88 -69.25 37.93
CA SER A 4 -20.99 -68.18 38.34
C SER A 4 -20.62 -68.29 39.83
N ILE A 5 -19.71 -67.39 40.24
CA ILE A 5 -19.53 -66.79 41.57
C ILE A 5 -18.34 -67.32 42.42
N ARG A 6 -17.35 -66.42 42.59
CA ARG A 6 -16.65 -65.96 43.82
C ARG A 6 -15.13 -65.85 43.59
N LEU A 7 -14.60 -64.63 43.40
CA LEU A 7 -14.17 -63.65 44.43
C LEU A 7 -13.03 -64.22 45.32
N ILE A 8 -11.89 -63.61 45.68
CA ILE A 8 -11.08 -62.38 45.45
C ILE A 8 -9.68 -62.70 46.06
N TRP A 9 -8.63 -61.97 45.63
CA TRP A 9 -7.36 -61.59 46.33
C TRP A 9 -6.08 -62.14 45.68
N LEU A 10 -5.48 -61.37 44.75
CA LEU A 10 -4.33 -60.45 44.92
C LEU A 10 -2.99 -61.22 45.04
N VAL A 11 -2.03 -61.09 44.12
CA VAL A 11 -1.10 -59.95 44.01
C VAL A 11 -0.67 -59.69 42.56
N SER A 12 -0.71 -58.40 42.21
CA SER A 12 -0.32 -57.77 40.96
C SER A 12 1.10 -57.19 41.02
N VAL A 13 1.96 -57.52 40.05
CA VAL A 13 3.17 -56.75 39.69
C VAL A 13 3.41 -56.81 38.16
N ASN A 14 3.15 -55.67 37.53
CA ASN A 14 3.81 -55.05 36.36
C ASN A 14 4.07 -55.85 35.05
N VAL A 15 3.23 -55.57 34.05
CA VAL A 15 3.66 -55.37 32.66
C VAL A 15 3.29 -53.93 32.30
N MET A 16 4.28 -53.03 32.33
CA MET A 16 4.16 -51.65 31.84
C MET A 16 4.84 -51.61 30.47
N LEU A 17 4.05 -51.83 29.42
CA LEU A 17 4.48 -51.59 28.04
C LEU A 17 4.30 -50.09 27.76
N LEU A 18 5.42 -49.39 27.61
CA LEU A 18 5.50 -48.00 27.15
C LEU A 18 4.77 -47.86 25.81
N SER A 19 3.60 -47.20 25.84
CA SER A 19 2.99 -46.57 24.67
C SER A 19 2.99 -45.08 24.92
N ILE A 20 4.10 -44.42 24.61
CA ILE A 20 4.17 -42.96 24.58
C ILE A 20 3.44 -42.51 23.33
N VAL A 21 2.13 -42.32 23.44
CA VAL A 21 1.36 -41.52 22.48
C VAL A 21 1.79 -40.07 22.71
N HIS A 22 2.74 -39.60 21.90
CA HIS A 22 2.96 -38.17 21.73
C HIS A 22 1.67 -37.61 21.12
N GLY A 23 0.81 -37.04 21.98
CA GLY A 23 -0.26 -36.18 21.54
C GLY A 23 0.36 -34.99 20.84
N GLN A 24 0.42 -35.03 19.51
CA GLN A 24 0.58 -33.82 18.72
C GLN A 24 -0.67 -32.97 18.99
N MET A 25 -0.53 -31.98 19.86
CA MET A 25 -1.44 -30.84 19.85
C MET A 25 -1.27 -30.18 18.49
N SER A 26 -2.16 -30.54 17.57
CA SER A 26 -2.44 -29.68 16.43
C SER A 26 -2.98 -28.38 17.01
N ASN A 27 -2.12 -27.37 17.08
CA ASN A 27 -2.53 -25.99 17.26
C ASN A 27 -3.31 -25.59 15.99
N ASN A 28 -4.57 -26.03 15.91
CA ASN A 28 -5.58 -25.32 15.16
C ASN A 28 -5.74 -23.99 15.89
N HIS A 29 -4.88 -23.01 15.58
CA HIS A 29 -5.06 -21.64 16.02
C HIS A 29 -6.38 -21.15 15.42
N LEU A 30 -7.45 -21.33 16.18
CA LEU A 30 -8.64 -20.52 16.05
C LEU A 30 -8.15 -19.07 16.04
N GLU A 31 -8.37 -18.39 14.92
CA GLU A 31 -8.11 -16.96 14.73
C GLU A 31 -8.41 -16.21 16.04
N TYR A 32 -7.42 -15.56 16.64
CA TYR A 32 -7.59 -14.85 17.90
C TYR A 32 -8.63 -13.74 17.73
N LYS A 33 -9.67 -13.74 18.58
CA LYS A 33 -10.89 -12.92 18.41
C LYS A 33 -11.03 -11.78 19.43
N GLY A 34 -10.01 -11.59 20.26
CA GLY A 34 -10.05 -10.73 21.43
C GLY A 34 -10.37 -11.49 22.72
N ALA A 35 -10.62 -10.76 23.79
CA ALA A 35 -10.87 -11.34 25.11
C ALA A 35 -12.30 -11.90 25.20
N HIS A 36 -12.43 -13.16 25.59
CA HIS A 36 -13.73 -13.83 25.72
C HIS A 36 -14.51 -13.27 26.91
N ILE A 37 -15.75 -12.83 26.67
CA ILE A 37 -16.67 -12.35 27.71
C ILE A 37 -17.54 -13.51 28.21
N GLY A 38 -18.15 -14.27 27.29
CA GLY A 38 -19.00 -15.42 27.60
C GLY A 38 -20.10 -15.67 26.58
N LYS A 39 -20.99 -16.62 26.89
CA LYS A 39 -22.12 -17.00 26.04
C LYS A 39 -23.42 -16.32 26.50
N LEU A 40 -24.26 -15.91 25.54
CA LEU A 40 -25.59 -15.35 25.83
C LEU A 40 -26.48 -16.39 26.51
N ASN A 41 -27.12 -15.97 27.61
CA ASN A 41 -28.19 -16.72 28.25
C ASN A 41 -29.49 -16.49 27.47
N SER A 42 -30.07 -17.53 26.87
CA SER A 42 -31.29 -17.40 26.06
C SER A 42 -32.55 -17.54 26.91
N TYR A 43 -33.49 -16.61 26.76
CA TYR A 43 -34.80 -16.63 27.42
C TYR A 43 -35.97 -16.68 26.44
N ALA A 44 -35.83 -16.08 25.26
CA ALA A 44 -36.84 -16.09 24.21
C ALA A 44 -36.20 -15.88 22.82
N HIS A 45 -36.99 -16.06 21.77
CA HIS A 45 -36.59 -15.78 20.38
C HIS A 45 -35.34 -16.52 19.89
N GLN A 46 -35.04 -17.65 20.56
CA GLN A 46 -33.92 -18.54 20.26
C GLN A 46 -32.56 -17.82 20.19
N VAL A 47 -32.42 -16.71 20.93
CA VAL A 47 -31.19 -15.91 20.86
C VAL A 47 -30.00 -16.75 21.32
N SER A 48 -28.93 -16.78 20.54
CA SER A 48 -27.68 -17.42 20.93
C SER A 48 -26.49 -16.70 20.31
N GLY A 49 -25.32 -16.85 20.91
CA GLY A 49 -24.07 -16.27 20.45
C GLY A 49 -23.03 -16.19 21.55
N GLU A 50 -21.76 -16.05 21.17
CA GLU A 50 -20.62 -15.88 22.08
C GLU A 50 -20.02 -14.49 21.92
N LEU A 51 -19.79 -13.81 23.04
CA LEU A 51 -19.28 -12.44 23.05
C LEU A 51 -17.77 -12.43 23.32
N TYR A 52 -17.07 -11.61 22.54
CA TYR A 52 -15.66 -11.29 22.70
C TYR A 52 -15.48 -9.76 22.66
N ALA A 53 -14.67 -9.21 23.55
CA ALA A 53 -14.20 -7.83 23.44
C ALA A 53 -13.04 -7.76 22.45
N ILE A 54 -13.20 -6.99 21.38
CA ILE A 54 -12.12 -6.69 20.42
C ILE A 54 -11.24 -5.57 20.96
N ASP A 55 -11.86 -4.50 21.43
CA ASP A 55 -11.23 -3.33 22.03
C ASP A 55 -12.14 -2.77 23.15
N GLU A 56 -11.79 -1.62 23.71
CA GLU A 56 -12.57 -0.96 24.78
C GLU A 56 -14.04 -0.64 24.44
N ARG A 57 -14.43 -0.64 23.17
CA ARG A 57 -15.77 -0.23 22.69
C ARG A 57 -16.41 -1.20 21.73
N THR A 58 -15.70 -2.21 21.26
CA THR A 58 -16.13 -3.07 20.16
C THR A 58 -16.31 -4.49 20.66
N ILE A 59 -17.51 -5.02 20.49
CA ILE A 59 -17.88 -6.39 20.87
C ILE A 59 -18.08 -7.19 19.58
N LEU A 60 -17.42 -8.34 19.48
CA LEU A 60 -17.72 -9.37 18.50
C LEU A 60 -18.74 -10.34 19.10
N ILE A 61 -19.86 -10.53 18.43
CA ILE A 61 -20.82 -11.60 18.72
C ILE A 61 -20.64 -12.67 17.65
N LYS A 62 -20.08 -13.81 18.04
CA LYS A 62 -19.82 -14.96 17.17
C LYS A 62 -21.04 -15.87 17.14
N ASP A 63 -21.31 -16.43 15.96
CA ASP A 63 -22.40 -17.40 15.72
C ASP A 63 -23.75 -16.88 16.23
N PHE A 64 -24.01 -15.58 16.06
CA PHE A 64 -25.21 -14.92 16.54
C PHE A 64 -26.44 -15.41 15.77
N PHE A 65 -27.42 -15.88 16.51
CA PHE A 65 -28.72 -16.29 16.00
C PHE A 65 -29.81 -15.51 16.74
N TYR A 66 -30.80 -15.01 15.99
CA TYR A 66 -32.01 -14.38 16.51
C TYR A 66 -33.11 -14.50 15.46
N ASP A 67 -34.30 -14.98 15.87
CA ASP A 67 -35.39 -15.32 14.94
C ASP A 67 -36.00 -14.13 14.17
N GLY A 68 -35.83 -12.90 14.67
CA GLY A 68 -36.35 -11.67 14.06
C GLY A 68 -37.85 -11.40 14.29
N LEU A 69 -38.53 -12.21 15.10
CA LEU A 69 -40.00 -12.19 15.24
C LEU A 69 -40.52 -11.20 16.28
N ALA A 70 -39.64 -10.63 17.12
CA ALA A 70 -40.09 -9.73 18.17
C ALA A 70 -40.61 -8.40 17.62
N SER A 71 -41.36 -7.65 18.43
CA SER A 71 -41.97 -6.39 17.99
C SER A 71 -40.95 -5.25 17.84
N ASP A 72 -40.03 -5.09 18.81
CA ASP A 72 -39.14 -3.92 18.92
C ASP A 72 -37.82 -4.24 19.67
N ALA A 73 -37.07 -5.24 19.17
CA ALA A 73 -35.82 -5.72 19.79
C ALA A 73 -34.58 -4.89 19.38
N TYR A 74 -33.68 -4.64 20.33
CA TYR A 74 -32.43 -3.89 20.14
C TYR A 74 -31.25 -4.57 20.86
N PHE A 75 -30.03 -4.28 20.39
CA PHE A 75 -28.84 -4.46 21.23
C PHE A 75 -28.90 -3.44 22.36
N TRP A 76 -28.81 -3.91 23.60
CA TRP A 76 -29.08 -3.12 24.78
C TRP A 76 -27.98 -3.33 25.81
N VAL A 77 -27.50 -2.26 26.42
CA VAL A 77 -26.47 -2.34 27.47
C VAL A 77 -26.86 -1.47 28.66
N GLY A 78 -26.40 -1.83 29.85
CA GLY A 78 -26.64 -1.01 31.03
C GLY A 78 -25.61 -1.22 32.13
N ALA A 79 -25.62 -0.28 33.07
CA ALA A 79 -24.70 -0.24 34.21
C ALA A 79 -25.38 -0.63 35.54
N THR A 80 -26.67 -0.95 35.51
CA THR A 80 -27.42 -1.43 36.68
C THR A 80 -26.94 -2.81 37.10
N VAL A 81 -27.25 -3.21 38.33
CA VAL A 81 -26.87 -4.53 38.87
C VAL A 81 -27.47 -5.68 38.06
N LEU A 82 -28.71 -5.50 37.56
CA LEU A 82 -29.40 -6.49 36.72
C LEU A 82 -29.90 -5.83 35.42
N PRO A 83 -30.02 -6.61 34.32
CA PRO A 83 -30.69 -6.20 33.09
C PRO A 83 -32.06 -5.60 33.37
N SER A 84 -32.27 -4.38 32.89
CA SER A 84 -33.49 -3.62 33.14
C SER A 84 -33.82 -2.70 31.97
N ASN A 85 -34.95 -2.02 32.09
CA ASN A 85 -35.35 -0.99 31.14
C ASN A 85 -34.53 0.30 31.20
N VAL A 86 -33.65 0.43 32.21
CA VAL A 86 -32.66 1.52 32.30
C VAL A 86 -31.37 1.06 31.62
N GLY A 87 -31.24 1.40 30.34
CA GLY A 87 -30.08 1.07 29.51
C GLY A 87 -29.99 1.95 28.27
N PHE A 88 -29.09 1.60 27.35
CA PHE A 88 -28.79 2.34 26.15
C PHE A 88 -28.83 1.43 24.92
N ILE A 89 -29.30 1.95 23.80
CA ILE A 89 -29.28 1.25 22.50
C ILE A 89 -27.85 1.23 21.98
N VAL A 90 -27.38 0.06 21.57
CA VAL A 90 -26.14 -0.10 20.82
C VAL A 90 -26.47 -0.18 19.33
N PRO A 91 -25.82 0.60 18.47
CA PRO A 91 -25.97 0.48 17.02
C PRO A 91 -25.65 -0.94 16.53
N ASP A 92 -26.34 -1.37 15.48
CA ASP A 92 -26.08 -2.62 14.78
C ASP A 92 -24.74 -2.60 14.03
N GLU A 93 -24.41 -3.68 13.31
CA GLU A 93 -23.17 -3.79 12.54
C GLU A 93 -23.04 -2.77 11.40
N THR A 94 -24.13 -2.05 11.07
CA THR A 94 -24.16 -0.97 10.07
C THR A 94 -24.11 0.41 10.71
N GLY A 95 -23.97 0.50 12.03
CA GLY A 95 -23.97 1.75 12.78
C GLY A 95 -25.36 2.37 12.94
N ARG A 96 -26.43 1.61 12.74
CA ARG A 96 -27.82 2.09 12.83
C ARG A 96 -28.48 1.60 14.12
N THR A 97 -29.31 2.43 14.73
CA THR A 97 -30.07 2.12 15.95
C THR A 97 -31.50 1.66 15.63
N ASN A 98 -31.67 0.88 14.56
CA ASN A 98 -32.96 0.36 14.15
C ASN A 98 -33.28 -0.95 14.89
N LYS A 99 -34.55 -1.34 14.85
CA LYS A 99 -34.99 -2.66 15.30
C LYS A 99 -34.13 -3.76 14.65
N LEU A 100 -33.72 -4.74 15.47
CA LEU A 100 -32.97 -5.90 15.02
C LEU A 100 -33.74 -6.72 13.98
N ARG A 101 -33.03 -7.05 12.90
CA ARG A 101 -33.47 -8.02 11.90
C ARG A 101 -33.18 -9.45 12.34
N GLN A 102 -33.60 -10.42 11.55
CA GLN A 102 -33.22 -11.81 11.75
C GLN A 102 -31.70 -11.99 11.53
N TYR A 103 -31.07 -12.76 12.42
CA TYR A 103 -29.68 -13.19 12.29
C TYR A 103 -29.61 -14.72 12.29
N ILE A 104 -28.84 -15.31 11.38
CA ILE A 104 -28.69 -16.77 11.24
C ILE A 104 -27.20 -17.10 11.30
N ASN A 105 -26.72 -17.51 12.48
CA ASN A 105 -25.33 -17.90 12.77
C ASN A 105 -24.31 -16.91 12.18
N ARG A 106 -24.56 -15.61 12.34
CA ARG A 106 -23.70 -14.55 11.81
C ARG A 106 -22.68 -14.13 12.86
N SER A 107 -21.44 -13.90 12.45
CA SER A 107 -20.47 -13.20 13.30
C SER A 107 -20.55 -11.70 13.03
N ILE A 108 -20.99 -10.92 14.02
CA ILE A 108 -21.21 -9.47 13.90
C ILE A 108 -20.35 -8.70 14.87
N ARG A 109 -19.92 -7.50 14.47
CA ARG A 109 -19.19 -6.57 15.33
C ARG A 109 -20.07 -5.37 15.58
N ILE A 110 -20.28 -5.06 16.84
CA ILE A 110 -21.06 -3.89 17.26
C ILE A 110 -20.15 -2.98 18.07
N ARG A 111 -20.36 -1.67 17.93
CA ARG A 111 -19.57 -0.66 18.61
C ARG A 111 -20.48 0.09 19.59
N LEU A 112 -20.04 0.17 20.84
CA LEU A 112 -20.70 0.96 21.86
C LEU A 112 -20.72 2.44 21.46
N PRO A 113 -21.75 3.21 21.88
CA PRO A 113 -21.80 4.66 21.68
C PRO A 113 -20.53 5.37 22.18
N ASP A 114 -20.21 6.53 21.60
CA ASP A 114 -18.92 7.20 21.81
C ASP A 114 -18.62 7.61 23.27
N ASP A 115 -19.65 7.73 24.10
CA ASP A 115 -19.57 8.06 25.52
C ASP A 115 -19.51 6.82 26.43
N LYS A 116 -19.53 5.60 25.86
CA LYS A 116 -19.55 4.33 26.59
C LYS A 116 -18.35 3.46 26.24
N THR A 117 -17.90 2.68 27.24
CA THR A 117 -16.88 1.64 27.07
C THR A 117 -17.34 0.35 27.74
N ILE A 118 -16.71 -0.78 27.39
CA ILE A 118 -17.02 -2.09 27.99
C ILE A 118 -16.83 -2.06 29.51
N HIS A 119 -15.89 -1.26 30.01
CA HIS A 119 -15.70 -1.03 31.45
C HIS A 119 -16.88 -0.35 32.15
N THR A 120 -17.64 0.47 31.43
CA THR A 120 -18.75 1.24 32.01
C THR A 120 -20.07 0.48 32.06
N ILE A 121 -20.14 -0.68 31.42
CA ILE A 121 -21.36 -1.51 31.35
C ILE A 121 -21.20 -2.76 32.23
N ARG A 122 -22.29 -3.19 32.87
CA ARG A 122 -22.32 -4.40 33.70
C ARG A 122 -22.91 -5.59 32.97
N TRP A 123 -23.74 -5.34 31.96
CA TRP A 123 -24.39 -6.40 31.18
C TRP A 123 -24.69 -5.93 29.76
N PHE A 124 -24.77 -6.91 28.87
CA PHE A 124 -25.23 -6.79 27.49
C PHE A 124 -26.47 -7.65 27.32
N ALA A 125 -27.48 -7.17 26.60
CA ALA A 125 -28.74 -7.86 26.40
C ALA A 125 -29.35 -7.64 25.01
N ILE A 126 -30.20 -8.56 24.61
CA ILE A 126 -31.19 -8.37 23.54
C ILE A 126 -32.51 -8.02 24.22
N TRP A 127 -32.93 -6.76 24.11
CA TRP A 127 -34.06 -6.22 24.85
C TRP A 127 -35.16 -5.73 23.90
N ASP A 128 -36.41 -6.13 24.17
CA ASP A 128 -37.58 -5.56 23.51
C ASP A 128 -38.11 -4.38 24.34
N ILE A 129 -37.93 -3.18 23.80
CA ILE A 129 -38.32 -1.94 24.48
C ILE A 129 -39.84 -1.86 24.65
N ARG A 130 -40.62 -2.36 23.68
CA ARG A 130 -42.08 -2.25 23.72
C ARG A 130 -42.68 -3.17 24.78
N SER A 131 -42.20 -4.41 24.85
CA SER A 131 -42.70 -5.39 25.82
C SER A 131 -41.95 -5.37 27.16
N GLN A 132 -40.87 -4.59 27.25
CA GLN A 132 -39.99 -4.49 28.44
C GLN A 132 -39.47 -5.88 28.86
N LYS A 133 -39.12 -6.72 27.88
CA LYS A 133 -38.66 -8.10 28.10
C LYS A 133 -37.22 -8.27 27.65
N ASN A 134 -36.47 -8.98 28.48
CA ASN A 134 -35.15 -9.50 28.17
C ASN A 134 -35.26 -10.81 27.39
N PHE A 135 -34.71 -10.88 26.18
CA PHE A 135 -34.69 -12.11 25.38
C PHE A 135 -33.40 -12.91 25.55
N ALA A 136 -32.30 -12.21 25.82
CA ALA A 136 -31.06 -12.83 26.24
C ALA A 136 -30.13 -11.80 26.87
N ASP A 137 -29.30 -12.24 27.80
CA ASP A 137 -28.29 -11.38 28.41
C ASP A 137 -26.97 -12.09 28.67
N ILE A 138 -26.00 -11.28 29.10
CA ILE A 138 -24.74 -11.70 29.67
C ILE A 138 -24.19 -10.58 30.55
N PHE A 139 -23.62 -10.97 31.69
CA PHE A 139 -22.91 -10.05 32.57
C PHE A 139 -21.45 -9.93 32.14
N ILE A 140 -20.92 -8.71 32.18
CA ILE A 140 -19.49 -8.47 32.04
C ILE A 140 -18.82 -8.84 33.37
N PRO A 141 -17.81 -9.72 33.36
CA PRO A 141 -17.12 -10.10 34.59
C PRO A 141 -16.55 -8.89 35.34
N GLU A 142 -16.61 -8.89 36.66
CA GLU A 142 -15.98 -7.85 37.47
C GLU A 142 -14.46 -7.85 37.25
N GLY A 143 -13.87 -6.67 37.05
CA GLY A 143 -12.44 -6.53 36.75
C GLY A 143 -12.06 -6.91 35.30
N PHE A 144 -13.03 -7.12 34.41
CA PHE A 144 -12.74 -7.40 33.00
C PHE A 144 -11.92 -6.26 32.36
N LEU A 145 -10.75 -6.61 31.82
CA LEU A 145 -9.90 -5.71 31.05
C LEU A 145 -10.12 -6.02 29.56
N PRO A 146 -10.75 -5.12 28.78
CA PRO A 146 -10.83 -5.26 27.35
C PRO A 146 -9.43 -5.14 26.73
N PRO A 147 -9.18 -5.78 25.58
CA PRO A 147 -7.88 -5.70 24.95
C PRO A 147 -7.57 -4.27 24.50
N ALA A 148 -6.32 -3.85 24.70
CA ALA A 148 -5.85 -2.53 24.30
C ALA A 148 -4.37 -2.60 23.85
N PRO A 149 -3.90 -1.69 22.96
CA PRO A 149 -2.50 -1.63 22.60
C PRO A 149 -1.60 -1.53 23.83
N GLN A 150 -0.53 -2.31 23.88
CA GLN A 150 0.37 -2.37 25.03
C GLN A 150 1.77 -1.86 24.69
N THR A 151 2.34 -1.04 25.59
CA THR A 151 3.71 -0.57 25.45
C THR A 151 4.65 -1.53 26.18
N ILE A 152 5.71 -1.95 25.51
CA ILE A 152 6.76 -2.83 26.03
C ILE A 152 8.11 -2.10 26.02
N ALA A 153 9.16 -2.77 26.47
CA ALA A 153 10.49 -2.18 26.54
C ALA A 153 11.01 -1.66 25.18
N GLU A 154 11.96 -0.73 25.24
CA GLU A 154 12.74 -0.26 24.09
C GLU A 154 13.79 -1.29 23.65
N PHE A 155 14.35 -1.11 22.45
CA PHE A 155 15.45 -1.95 21.97
C PHE A 155 16.67 -1.85 22.88
N SER A 156 17.25 -3.01 23.21
CA SER A 156 18.57 -3.05 23.85
C SER A 156 19.65 -2.49 22.92
N GLN A 157 20.45 -1.56 23.45
CA GLN A 157 21.54 -0.91 22.73
C GLN A 157 22.81 -1.76 22.79
N LEU A 158 22.87 -2.87 22.05
CA LEU A 158 24.04 -3.78 22.09
C LEU A 158 25.14 -3.31 21.15
N SER A 159 24.84 -3.14 19.87
CA SER A 159 25.82 -2.72 18.86
C SER A 159 25.17 -1.99 17.69
N ASN A 160 26.00 -1.47 16.77
CA ASN A 160 25.58 -0.89 15.50
C ASN A 160 24.53 0.25 15.56
N GLY A 161 24.54 1.00 16.66
CA GLY A 161 23.65 2.15 16.86
C GLY A 161 22.16 1.80 16.90
N ILE A 162 21.82 0.57 17.33
CA ILE A 162 20.43 0.16 17.54
C ILE A 162 19.86 0.93 18.74
N GLU A 163 18.83 1.73 18.47
CA GLU A 163 18.11 2.50 19.48
C GLU A 163 16.64 2.67 19.04
N SER A 164 15.72 2.74 20.00
CA SER A 164 14.32 3.08 19.78
C SER A 164 13.70 3.67 21.04
N GLU A 165 12.52 4.27 20.91
CA GLU A 165 11.61 4.43 22.04
C GLU A 165 10.94 3.08 22.43
N PRO A 166 10.25 3.00 23.57
CA PRO A 166 9.42 1.85 23.94
C PRO A 166 8.49 1.40 22.81
N LEU A 167 8.50 0.11 22.50
CA LEU A 167 7.69 -0.46 21.42
C LEU A 167 6.22 -0.52 21.82
N VAL A 168 5.31 -0.36 20.86
CA VAL A 168 3.87 -0.51 21.08
C VAL A 168 3.37 -1.71 20.27
N ILE A 169 2.89 -2.74 20.97
CA ILE A 169 2.16 -3.86 20.40
C ILE A 169 0.74 -3.38 20.15
N VAL A 170 0.40 -3.14 18.88
CA VAL A 170 -0.88 -2.53 18.48
C VAL A 170 -2.00 -3.55 18.49
N ASP A 171 -1.74 -4.73 17.93
CA ASP A 171 -2.65 -5.87 17.86
C ASP A 171 -1.85 -7.18 17.76
N ALA A 172 -2.55 -8.30 17.62
CA ALA A 172 -1.96 -9.64 17.53
C ALA A 172 -0.94 -9.86 16.38
N LYS A 173 -0.76 -8.92 15.45
CA LYS A 173 0.21 -9.02 14.33
C LYS A 173 1.07 -7.77 14.13
N THR A 174 0.72 -6.64 14.72
CA THR A 174 1.31 -5.34 14.39
C THR A 174 2.16 -4.79 15.53
N ILE A 175 3.43 -4.49 15.24
CA ILE A 175 4.39 -3.90 16.17
C ILE A 175 4.78 -2.51 15.67
N ARG A 176 4.63 -1.50 16.51
CA ARG A 176 5.08 -0.13 16.23
C ARG A 176 6.36 0.16 17.00
N ILE A 177 7.39 0.62 16.28
CA ILE A 177 8.72 0.95 16.82
C ILE A 177 8.97 2.44 16.54
N PRO A 178 8.77 3.33 17.53
CA PRO A 178 9.03 4.75 17.36
C PRO A 178 10.53 5.06 17.43
N SER A 179 10.95 6.10 16.70
CA SER A 179 12.30 6.66 16.75
C SER A 179 13.43 5.64 16.55
N PHE A 180 13.23 4.65 15.65
CA PHE A 180 14.19 3.59 15.43
C PHE A 180 15.43 4.09 14.66
N THR A 181 16.61 3.73 15.16
CA THR A 181 17.91 4.07 14.58
C THR A 181 18.77 2.82 14.40
N TYR A 182 19.54 2.80 13.30
CA TYR A 182 20.47 1.74 12.96
C TYR A 182 21.50 2.27 11.95
N ASP A 183 22.79 1.95 12.15
CA ASP A 183 23.88 2.48 11.32
C ASP A 183 23.92 1.95 9.87
N GLY A 184 23.33 0.79 9.60
CA GLY A 184 23.30 0.17 8.28
C GLY A 184 24.60 -0.50 7.82
N TYR A 185 25.59 -0.69 8.70
CA TYR A 185 26.90 -1.21 8.28
C TYR A 185 26.96 -2.73 8.12
N ARG A 186 26.03 -3.49 8.72
CA ARG A 186 26.04 -4.96 8.64
C ARG A 186 25.40 -5.40 7.32
N LYS A 187 26.06 -6.34 6.63
CA LYS A 187 25.64 -6.79 5.30
C LYS A 187 24.39 -7.68 5.32
N GLN A 188 24.16 -8.39 6.41
CA GLN A 188 23.08 -9.38 6.57
C GLN A 188 22.29 -9.16 7.87
N ALA A 189 21.98 -7.90 8.19
CA ALA A 189 21.08 -7.58 9.30
C ALA A 189 19.61 -7.68 8.86
N TYR A 190 18.78 -8.33 9.67
CA TYR A 190 17.34 -8.50 9.43
C TYR A 190 16.52 -8.25 10.68
N PHE A 191 15.24 -7.93 10.51
CA PHE A 191 14.27 -8.11 11.59
C PHE A 191 14.04 -9.61 11.79
N TRP A 192 14.14 -10.03 13.04
CA TRP A 192 14.23 -11.43 13.41
C TRP A 192 13.38 -11.69 14.65
N VAL A 193 12.61 -12.76 14.63
CA VAL A 193 11.72 -13.15 15.72
C VAL A 193 11.89 -14.62 16.04
N GLY A 194 11.55 -15.04 17.24
CA GLY A 194 11.62 -16.45 17.57
C GLY A 194 11.13 -16.76 18.97
N GLN A 195 11.25 -18.04 19.30
CA GLN A 195 10.90 -18.57 20.61
C GLN A 195 12.14 -18.70 21.50
N GLY A 196 11.90 -18.67 22.80
CA GLY A 196 12.92 -18.78 23.82
C GLY A 196 13.24 -17.47 24.54
N PRO A 197 14.08 -17.52 25.58
CA PRO A 197 14.31 -16.39 26.47
C PRO A 197 15.17 -15.28 25.85
N GLN A 198 15.91 -15.57 24.78
CA GLN A 198 16.83 -14.65 24.12
C GLN A 198 16.93 -14.95 22.61
N PRO A 199 17.28 -13.93 21.79
CA PRO A 199 17.52 -14.10 20.36
C PRO A 199 18.60 -15.13 20.04
N ASN A 200 18.32 -15.96 19.03
CA ASN A 200 19.22 -17.02 18.59
C ASN A 200 19.05 -17.33 17.10
N SER A 201 19.95 -18.15 16.55
CA SER A 201 19.99 -18.51 15.14
C SER A 201 18.81 -19.37 14.65
N ALA A 202 18.01 -19.93 15.55
CA ALA A 202 16.81 -20.69 15.20
C ALA A 202 15.56 -19.83 15.01
N GLY A 203 15.66 -18.51 15.22
CA GLY A 203 14.58 -17.59 14.87
C GLY A 203 14.32 -17.50 13.36
N GLU A 204 13.37 -16.66 12.99
CA GLU A 204 12.89 -16.47 11.64
C GLU A 204 12.98 -14.98 11.26
N ARG A 205 13.40 -14.71 10.02
CA ARG A 205 13.36 -13.36 9.46
C ARG A 205 11.92 -12.95 9.14
N ILE A 206 11.58 -11.71 9.44
CA ILE A 206 10.29 -11.12 9.04
C ILE A 206 10.49 -9.98 8.05
N PRO A 207 9.46 -9.63 7.26
CA PRO A 207 9.53 -8.46 6.39
C PRO A 207 9.78 -7.17 7.17
N ASN A 208 10.53 -6.25 6.57
CA ASN A 208 10.66 -4.89 7.09
C ASN A 208 9.35 -4.08 6.90
N GLU A 209 9.37 -2.82 7.29
CA GLU A 209 8.21 -1.93 7.21
C GLU A 209 7.65 -1.82 5.79
N LEU A 210 8.52 -1.93 4.78
CA LEU A 210 8.18 -1.86 3.36
C LEU A 210 7.69 -3.21 2.80
N GLY A 211 7.77 -4.31 3.55
CA GLY A 211 7.43 -5.66 3.11
C GLY A 211 8.58 -6.45 2.47
N TYR A 212 9.83 -5.98 2.55
CA TYR A 212 11.00 -6.65 1.99
C TYR A 212 11.66 -7.58 3.02
N LEU A 213 12.19 -8.71 2.52
CA LEU A 213 12.99 -9.68 3.27
C LEU A 213 14.50 -9.52 3.03
N GLU A 214 14.88 -8.36 2.50
CA GLU A 214 16.27 -8.01 2.18
C GLU A 214 17.00 -7.47 3.41
N PRO A 215 18.35 -7.46 3.41
CA PRO A 215 19.13 -6.83 4.45
C PRO A 215 18.67 -5.39 4.73
N LEU A 216 18.69 -5.03 6.01
CA LEU A 216 18.31 -3.71 6.48
C LEU A 216 19.35 -2.67 6.07
N GLY A 217 18.87 -1.57 5.48
CA GLY A 217 19.65 -0.34 5.34
C GLY A 217 19.62 0.49 6.63
N PRO A 218 20.34 1.62 6.69
CA PRO A 218 20.34 2.51 7.84
C PRO A 218 18.95 3.10 8.14
N TYR A 219 18.70 3.34 9.43
CA TYR A 219 17.51 4.02 9.95
C TYR A 219 17.93 5.21 10.81
N ARG A 220 17.14 6.29 10.80
CA ARG A 220 17.47 7.54 11.49
C ARG A 220 16.23 8.15 12.12
N ASN A 221 15.95 7.78 13.36
CA ASN A 221 14.73 8.17 14.07
C ASN A 221 13.47 7.92 13.22
N ASP A 222 13.47 6.81 12.47
CA ASP A 222 12.36 6.44 11.60
C ASP A 222 11.26 5.76 12.46
N LEU A 223 9.98 6.05 12.19
CA LEU A 223 8.86 5.31 12.77
C LEU A 223 8.62 4.04 11.94
N LEU A 224 8.77 2.88 12.56
CA LEU A 224 8.52 1.59 11.90
C LEU A 224 7.20 0.98 12.37
N ILE A 225 6.50 0.36 11.44
CA ILE A 225 5.33 -0.47 11.71
C ILE A 225 5.60 -1.80 11.02
N LEU A 226 5.83 -2.83 11.81
CA LEU A 226 6.11 -4.19 11.34
C LEU A 226 4.85 -5.03 11.48
N GLU A 227 4.56 -5.85 10.48
CA GLU A 227 3.45 -6.80 10.47
C GLU A 227 4.00 -8.21 10.40
N LEU A 228 3.58 -9.07 11.33
CA LEU A 228 3.99 -10.47 11.36
C LEU A 228 3.38 -11.24 10.18
N PRO A 229 4.22 -11.99 9.42
CA PRO A 229 3.80 -12.61 8.16
C PRO A 229 2.87 -13.81 8.37
N GLY A 230 2.08 -14.14 7.34
CA GLY A 230 1.30 -15.37 7.30
C GLY A 230 0.36 -15.56 8.49
N ASN A 231 0.43 -16.74 9.13
CA ASN A 231 -0.37 -17.07 10.32
C ASN A 231 0.29 -16.63 11.63
N MET A 232 1.54 -16.15 11.60
CA MET A 232 2.31 -15.81 12.80
C MET A 232 1.65 -14.65 13.56
N THR A 233 1.57 -14.77 14.88
CA THR A 233 1.04 -13.75 15.79
C THR A 233 2.06 -13.41 16.87
N ILE A 234 1.82 -12.31 17.60
CA ILE A 234 2.65 -11.90 18.74
C ILE A 234 2.73 -13.00 19.80
N PHE A 235 1.68 -13.81 19.93
CA PHE A 235 1.63 -14.91 20.89
C PHE A 235 2.54 -16.09 20.53
N ASP A 236 3.04 -16.15 19.28
CA ASP A 236 3.90 -17.23 18.81
C ASP A 236 5.40 -16.93 19.00
N ILE A 237 5.74 -15.70 19.42
CA ILE A 237 7.10 -15.19 19.54
C ILE A 237 7.39 -14.68 20.96
N ASN A 238 8.66 -14.79 21.38
CA ASN A 238 9.11 -14.33 22.70
C ASN A 238 10.06 -13.13 22.61
N TYR A 239 10.58 -12.82 21.42
CA TYR A 239 11.44 -11.67 21.21
C TYR A 239 11.30 -11.14 19.78
N ILE A 240 11.66 -9.87 19.62
CA ILE A 240 11.99 -9.26 18.34
C ILE A 240 13.41 -8.70 18.42
N SER A 241 14.22 -8.91 17.39
CA SER A 241 15.61 -8.49 17.34
C SER A 241 16.01 -7.98 15.97
N VAL A 242 17.07 -7.18 15.93
CA VAL A 242 17.89 -7.00 14.74
C VAL A 242 19.04 -7.99 14.81
N TRP A 243 19.03 -8.96 13.90
CA TRP A 243 19.95 -10.09 13.89
C TRP A 243 20.85 -10.04 12.68
N ASP A 244 22.17 -10.16 12.88
CA ASP A 244 23.11 -10.40 11.79
C ASP A 244 23.22 -11.90 11.53
N GLN A 245 22.70 -12.34 10.38
CA GLN A 245 22.70 -13.74 9.99
C GLN A 245 24.11 -14.27 9.66
N GLU A 246 25.00 -13.43 9.14
CA GLU A 246 26.36 -13.84 8.74
C GLU A 246 27.22 -14.16 9.96
N LEU A 247 27.15 -13.31 10.97
CA LEU A 247 27.91 -13.46 12.22
C LEU A 247 27.13 -14.17 13.34
N SER A 248 25.85 -14.49 13.12
CA SER A 248 24.95 -15.07 14.13
C SER A 248 24.95 -14.26 15.43
N GLU A 249 24.82 -12.94 15.29
CA GLU A 249 24.92 -11.97 16.40
C GLU A 249 23.63 -11.18 16.55
N ASN A 250 23.20 -10.97 17.80
CA ASN A 250 22.12 -10.06 18.15
C ASN A 250 22.66 -8.63 18.27
N LEU A 251 22.19 -7.72 17.42
CA LEU A 251 22.59 -6.30 17.44
C LEU A 251 21.75 -5.47 18.41
N GLY A 252 20.57 -5.97 18.76
CA GLY A 252 19.64 -5.35 19.69
C GLY A 252 18.29 -6.05 19.63
N SER A 253 17.65 -6.19 20.78
CA SER A 253 16.41 -6.93 20.92
C SER A 253 15.50 -6.43 22.03
N VAL A 254 14.23 -6.83 21.92
CA VAL A 254 13.17 -6.62 22.91
C VAL A 254 12.51 -7.95 23.20
N ILE A 255 12.31 -8.25 24.48
CA ILE A 255 11.57 -9.44 24.93
C ILE A 255 10.09 -9.11 25.00
N ILE A 256 9.27 -10.01 24.46
CA ILE A 256 7.81 -9.89 24.43
C ILE A 256 7.25 -10.54 25.71
N PRO A 257 6.48 -9.81 26.52
CA PRO A 257 5.84 -10.37 27.70
C PRO A 257 4.93 -11.55 27.34
N ALA A 258 4.92 -12.60 28.17
CA ALA A 258 4.14 -13.81 27.90
C ALA A 258 2.61 -13.57 27.97
N GLU A 259 2.17 -12.64 28.81
CA GLU A 259 0.76 -12.31 29.01
C GLU A 259 0.46 -10.92 28.46
N LEU A 260 -0.05 -10.87 27.22
CA LEU A 260 -0.50 -9.64 26.57
C LEU A 260 -2.01 -9.68 26.34
N ASN A 261 -2.70 -8.63 26.76
CA ASN A 261 -4.12 -8.42 26.48
C ASN A 261 -4.26 -7.33 25.41
N ILE A 262 -4.02 -7.73 24.16
CA ILE A 262 -3.94 -6.87 22.98
C ILE A 262 -5.10 -7.14 22.00
N PRO A 263 -5.54 -6.17 21.20
CA PRO A 263 -6.61 -6.38 20.24
C PRO A 263 -6.31 -7.49 19.22
N PRO A 264 -7.34 -8.16 18.69
CA PRO A 264 -7.16 -9.06 17.56
C PRO A 264 -6.80 -8.28 16.29
N ALA A 265 -5.96 -8.88 15.45
CA ALA A 265 -5.55 -8.26 14.20
C ALA A 265 -6.76 -8.11 13.24
N LEU A 266 -6.81 -6.97 12.55
CA LEU A 266 -7.85 -6.71 11.53
C LEU A 266 -7.49 -7.28 10.16
N THR A 267 -6.38 -7.99 10.05
CA THR A 267 -5.89 -8.62 8.83
C THR A 267 -6.45 -10.03 8.68
N THR A 268 -6.93 -10.38 7.49
CA THR A 268 -7.34 -11.74 7.16
C THR A 268 -6.20 -12.47 6.45
N VAL A 269 -5.89 -13.69 6.88
CA VAL A 269 -4.90 -14.52 6.20
C VAL A 269 -5.54 -15.27 5.04
N ILE A 270 -4.98 -15.12 3.85
CA ILE A 270 -5.43 -15.81 2.64
C ILE A 270 -4.61 -17.08 2.48
N LYS A 271 -5.27 -18.23 2.73
CA LYS A 271 -4.65 -19.55 2.57
C LYS A 271 -4.57 -19.88 1.09
N ILE A 272 -3.35 -19.82 0.55
CA ILE A 272 -3.03 -20.30 -0.79
C ILE A 272 -2.01 -21.40 -0.66
N GLU A 273 -2.30 -22.55 -1.26
CA GLU A 273 -1.36 -23.65 -1.39
C GLU A 273 -1.07 -23.89 -2.87
N SER A 274 0.17 -23.60 -3.27
CA SER A 274 0.66 -23.98 -4.59
C SER A 274 0.83 -25.49 -4.68
N ARG A 275 0.48 -26.06 -5.83
CA ARG A 275 0.75 -27.47 -6.16
C ARG A 275 2.21 -27.71 -6.50
N LEU A 276 2.98 -26.66 -6.79
CA LEU A 276 4.40 -26.78 -7.14
C LEU A 276 5.24 -27.04 -5.89
N PRO A 277 6.34 -27.81 -5.99
CA PRO A 277 7.10 -28.29 -4.83
C PRO A 277 7.99 -27.22 -4.19
N ASN A 278 8.46 -26.23 -4.97
CA ASN A 278 9.34 -25.17 -4.47
C ASN A 278 8.61 -23.84 -4.36
N CYS A 279 8.93 -23.08 -3.30
CA CYS A 279 8.48 -21.70 -3.15
C CYS A 279 9.58 -20.82 -2.56
N GLU A 280 9.67 -19.57 -3.03
CA GLU A 280 10.50 -18.52 -2.44
C GLU A 280 9.72 -17.20 -2.34
N GLN A 281 9.65 -16.63 -1.14
CA GLN A 281 9.07 -15.31 -0.92
C GLN A 281 10.04 -14.22 -1.40
N LEU A 282 9.59 -13.37 -2.32
CA LEU A 282 10.40 -12.26 -2.86
C LEU A 282 10.09 -10.94 -2.13
N HIS A 283 8.82 -10.75 -1.78
CA HIS A 283 8.28 -9.61 -1.03
C HIS A 283 7.06 -10.10 -0.25
N GLN A 284 6.62 -9.45 0.81
CA GLN A 284 5.35 -9.77 1.52
C GLN A 284 4.13 -9.87 0.58
N ARG A 285 4.22 -9.24 -0.59
CA ARG A 285 3.16 -9.16 -1.62
C ARG A 285 3.48 -9.91 -2.91
N LEU A 286 4.60 -10.62 -2.99
CA LEU A 286 5.03 -11.35 -4.18
C LEU A 286 5.83 -12.60 -3.80
N GLN A 287 5.43 -13.74 -4.34
CA GLN A 287 6.20 -14.99 -4.23
C GLN A 287 6.27 -15.69 -5.59
N VAL A 288 7.28 -16.53 -5.74
CA VAL A 288 7.46 -17.41 -6.89
C VAL A 288 7.45 -18.86 -6.44
N ASN A 289 6.69 -19.69 -7.14
CA ASN A 289 6.71 -21.13 -7.00
C ASN A 289 7.21 -21.75 -8.31
N TRP A 290 7.90 -22.88 -8.23
CA TRP A 290 8.39 -23.53 -9.45
C TRP A 290 8.57 -25.04 -9.35
N GLU A 291 8.55 -25.67 -10.51
CA GLU A 291 8.91 -27.07 -10.71
C GLU A 291 9.75 -27.21 -11.98
N VAL A 292 10.82 -27.99 -11.91
CA VAL A 292 11.61 -28.38 -13.09
C VAL A 292 11.21 -29.80 -13.48
N PHE A 293 10.69 -29.96 -14.70
CA PHE A 293 10.30 -31.26 -15.24
C PHE A 293 10.85 -31.45 -16.66
N GLY A 294 11.72 -32.44 -16.84
CA GLY A 294 12.37 -32.69 -18.13
C GLY A 294 13.19 -31.48 -18.62
N PRO A 295 13.02 -31.01 -19.87
CA PRO A 295 13.71 -29.84 -20.40
C PRO A 295 12.99 -28.51 -20.11
N GLN A 296 11.93 -28.52 -19.30
CA GLN A 296 11.08 -27.36 -19.04
C GLN A 296 11.06 -26.99 -17.56
N ILE A 297 10.78 -25.71 -17.30
CA ILE A 297 10.48 -25.18 -15.98
C ILE A 297 9.11 -24.52 -16.00
N THR A 298 8.31 -24.84 -15.00
CA THR A 298 7.00 -24.21 -14.77
C THR A 298 7.14 -23.25 -13.60
N PHE A 299 6.76 -22.01 -13.82
CA PHE A 299 6.68 -20.97 -12.80
C PHE A 299 5.23 -20.69 -12.46
N GLU A 300 4.96 -20.43 -11.18
CA GLU A 300 3.71 -19.84 -10.73
C GLU A 300 4.04 -18.59 -9.90
N LEU A 301 3.65 -17.44 -10.43
CA LEU A 301 3.78 -16.16 -9.77
C LEU A 301 2.46 -15.86 -9.05
N ILE A 302 2.57 -15.56 -7.76
CA ILE A 302 1.43 -15.13 -6.94
C ILE A 302 1.77 -13.78 -6.33
N GLY A 303 0.93 -12.78 -6.62
CA GLY A 303 1.11 -11.43 -6.09
C GLY A 303 -0.19 -10.74 -5.72
N GLN A 304 -0.14 -9.88 -4.70
CA GLN A 304 -1.22 -8.96 -4.36
C GLN A 304 -1.11 -7.71 -5.24
N LEU A 305 -1.81 -7.75 -6.38
CA LEU A 305 -1.71 -6.77 -7.45
C LEU A 305 -2.99 -5.93 -7.57
N LYS A 306 -2.86 -4.65 -7.91
CA LYS A 306 -4.02 -3.83 -8.32
C LYS A 306 -4.50 -4.23 -9.71
N LYS A 307 -5.60 -3.65 -10.18
CA LYS A 307 -6.24 -4.03 -11.47
C LYS A 307 -5.31 -3.87 -12.68
N ASP A 308 -4.52 -2.80 -12.71
CA ASP A 308 -3.64 -2.45 -13.84
C ASP A 308 -2.16 -2.76 -13.54
N ASP A 309 -1.88 -3.52 -12.48
CA ASP A 309 -0.52 -3.83 -12.10
C ASP A 309 0.00 -5.06 -12.85
N TYR A 310 1.30 -5.05 -13.16
CA TYR A 310 2.04 -6.20 -13.64
C TYR A 310 3.01 -6.68 -12.56
N MET A 311 3.35 -7.96 -12.63
CA MET A 311 4.49 -8.54 -11.92
C MET A 311 5.49 -9.05 -12.93
N ALA A 312 6.77 -8.82 -12.69
CA ALA A 312 7.87 -9.27 -13.51
C ALA A 312 8.77 -10.22 -12.73
N PHE A 313 9.27 -11.26 -13.39
CA PHE A 313 10.21 -12.22 -12.82
C PHE A 313 11.11 -12.77 -13.93
N GLY A 314 12.41 -12.87 -13.67
CA GLY A 314 13.33 -13.43 -14.65
C GLY A 314 14.78 -13.54 -14.19
N ILE A 315 15.62 -13.87 -15.15
CA ILE A 315 17.04 -14.12 -14.95
C ILE A 315 17.79 -12.79 -15.01
N SER A 316 18.68 -12.57 -14.04
CA SER A 316 19.51 -11.37 -13.98
C SER A 316 20.36 -11.18 -15.24
N GLY A 317 20.60 -9.91 -15.59
CA GLY A 317 21.55 -9.53 -16.63
C GLY A 317 23.02 -9.78 -16.25
N SER A 318 23.29 -10.16 -15.01
CA SER A 318 24.61 -10.46 -14.46
C SER A 318 24.64 -11.85 -13.82
N ASN A 319 25.75 -12.57 -13.98
CA ASN A 319 25.94 -13.87 -13.35
C ASN A 319 26.41 -13.77 -11.88
N ASN A 320 26.74 -12.56 -11.42
CA ASN A 320 27.35 -12.33 -10.10
C ASN A 320 26.49 -11.46 -9.17
N SER A 321 25.37 -10.93 -9.67
CA SER A 321 24.49 -9.99 -8.93
C SER A 321 23.13 -9.90 -9.59
N SER A 322 22.11 -9.42 -8.87
CA SER A 322 20.79 -9.10 -9.41
C SER A 322 20.85 -7.76 -10.16
N ARG A 323 20.75 -7.81 -11.49
CA ARG A 323 20.87 -6.65 -12.38
C ARG A 323 19.76 -6.66 -13.43
N MET A 324 18.99 -5.57 -13.46
CA MET A 324 17.91 -5.38 -14.44
C MET A 324 18.42 -5.20 -15.87
N ILE A 325 19.51 -4.44 -16.09
CA ILE A 325 20.03 -4.25 -17.45
C ILE A 325 20.67 -5.56 -17.93
N GLY A 326 20.23 -6.04 -19.09
CA GLY A 326 20.64 -7.29 -19.73
C GLY A 326 19.84 -8.52 -19.28
N SER A 327 18.78 -8.34 -18.47
CA SER A 327 17.94 -9.43 -17.99
C SER A 327 16.92 -9.88 -19.03
N ASP A 328 16.58 -11.16 -18.94
CA ASP A 328 15.49 -11.85 -19.65
C ASP A 328 14.37 -12.05 -18.62
N VAL A 329 13.21 -11.42 -18.84
CA VAL A 329 12.12 -11.37 -17.86
C VAL A 329 10.75 -11.68 -18.45
N ALA A 330 9.98 -12.47 -17.71
CA ALA A 330 8.55 -12.60 -17.93
C ALA A 330 7.82 -11.42 -17.29
N ILE A 331 6.98 -10.73 -18.06
CA ILE A 331 6.03 -9.74 -17.54
C ILE A 331 4.64 -10.36 -17.58
N ALA A 332 4.08 -10.59 -16.39
CA ALA A 332 2.78 -11.21 -16.20
C ALA A 332 1.75 -10.20 -15.65
N TYR A 333 0.56 -10.18 -16.24
CA TYR A 333 -0.54 -9.30 -15.83
C TYR A 333 -1.90 -9.87 -16.20
N MET A 334 -2.95 -9.37 -15.55
CA MET A 334 -4.33 -9.68 -15.89
C MET A 334 -4.95 -8.51 -16.62
N GLU A 335 -5.57 -8.77 -17.78
CA GLU A 335 -6.43 -7.82 -18.44
C GLU A 335 -7.86 -8.34 -18.41
N THR A 336 -8.75 -7.60 -17.73
CA THR A 336 -10.11 -8.04 -17.41
C THR A 336 -10.10 -9.39 -16.66
N HIS A 337 -10.35 -10.49 -17.35
CA HIS A 337 -10.40 -11.85 -16.80
C HIS A 337 -9.37 -12.79 -17.46
N LEU A 338 -8.52 -12.28 -18.34
CA LEU A 338 -7.50 -13.05 -19.05
C LEU A 338 -6.12 -12.75 -18.48
N GLY A 339 -5.32 -13.79 -18.25
CA GLY A 339 -3.93 -13.67 -17.85
C GLY A 339 -3.01 -13.68 -19.06
N PHE A 340 -2.07 -12.75 -19.07
CA PHE A 340 -1.01 -12.65 -20.08
C PHE A 340 0.34 -12.77 -19.39
N THR A 341 1.24 -13.51 -20.00
CA THR A 341 2.68 -13.50 -19.70
C THR A 341 3.39 -13.33 -21.01
N ARG A 342 4.30 -12.36 -21.09
CA ARG A 342 5.08 -12.08 -22.30
C ARG A 342 6.55 -12.01 -21.97
N ASP A 343 7.36 -12.44 -22.92
CA ASP A 343 8.81 -12.40 -22.81
C ASP A 343 9.38 -11.02 -23.16
N TYR A 344 10.35 -10.57 -22.37
CA TYR A 344 10.94 -9.23 -22.45
C TYR A 344 12.46 -9.28 -22.25
N ASN A 345 13.18 -8.81 -23.26
CA ASN A 345 14.58 -8.45 -23.17
C ASN A 345 14.79 -6.99 -22.72
N ILE A 346 15.53 -6.82 -21.63
CA ILE A 346 15.83 -5.50 -21.04
C ILE A 346 17.22 -5.03 -21.43
N THR A 347 17.29 -4.00 -22.27
CA THR A 347 18.55 -3.36 -22.70
C THR A 347 18.78 -1.98 -22.06
N GLY A 348 17.78 -1.41 -21.39
CA GLY A 348 17.86 -0.12 -20.71
C GLY A 348 16.72 0.13 -19.72
N THR A 349 16.83 1.19 -18.91
CA THR A 349 15.89 1.53 -17.82
C THR A 349 14.76 2.47 -18.23
N PHE A 350 14.38 2.44 -19.51
CA PHE A 350 13.31 3.26 -20.10
C PHE A 350 12.36 2.36 -20.92
N PRO A 351 11.13 2.82 -21.22
CA PRO A 351 10.16 2.07 -22.03
C PRO A 351 10.73 1.64 -23.39
N CYS A 352 10.10 0.66 -24.05
CA CYS A 352 10.55 0.21 -25.36
C CYS A 352 10.46 1.31 -26.42
N THR A 353 11.61 1.90 -26.79
CA THR A 353 11.69 3.02 -27.72
C THR A 353 12.52 2.64 -28.95
N ASN A 354 12.08 3.06 -30.14
CA ASN A 354 12.85 2.91 -31.37
C ASN A 354 13.93 4.00 -31.45
N ILE A 355 15.19 3.60 -31.35
CA ILE A 355 16.36 4.47 -31.46
C ILE A 355 17.06 4.15 -32.77
N LEU A 356 16.95 5.06 -33.75
CA LEU A 356 17.63 4.97 -35.06
C LEU A 356 17.36 3.63 -35.79
N GLY A 357 16.15 3.08 -35.69
CA GLY A 357 15.76 1.83 -36.35
C GLY A 357 15.85 0.60 -35.46
N HIS A 358 16.37 0.71 -34.24
CA HIS A 358 16.50 -0.41 -33.30
C HIS A 358 15.71 -0.16 -32.02
N TYR A 359 14.90 -1.13 -31.60
CA TYR A 359 14.20 -1.06 -30.33
C TYR A 359 15.17 -1.30 -29.16
N ARG A 360 15.13 -0.42 -28.17
CA ARG A 360 15.92 -0.50 -26.93
C ARG A 360 15.07 -0.10 -25.72
N GLY A 361 15.53 -0.44 -24.52
CA GLY A 361 14.80 -0.24 -23.27
C GLY A 361 14.23 -1.56 -22.75
N VAL A 362 13.03 -1.51 -22.18
CA VAL A 362 12.25 -2.69 -21.73
C VAL A 362 11.33 -3.13 -22.86
N CYS A 363 11.81 -4.02 -23.73
CA CYS A 363 11.12 -4.40 -24.96
C CYS A 363 10.64 -5.85 -24.93
N PRO A 364 9.44 -6.14 -25.48
CA PRO A 364 9.05 -7.52 -25.75
C PRO A 364 9.93 -8.10 -26.86
N ASP A 365 10.19 -9.40 -26.82
CA ASP A 365 11.17 -10.04 -27.72
C ASP A 365 10.82 -9.91 -29.20
N GLU A 366 9.52 -9.98 -29.54
CA GLU A 366 9.01 -9.76 -30.89
C GLU A 366 9.47 -8.43 -31.51
N LYS A 367 9.71 -7.39 -30.69
CA LYS A 367 10.19 -6.07 -31.17
C LYS A 367 11.70 -6.01 -31.38
N VAL A 368 12.46 -6.89 -30.75
CA VAL A 368 13.93 -6.94 -30.87
C VAL A 368 14.40 -8.09 -31.78
N GLY A 369 13.47 -8.78 -32.44
CA GLY A 369 13.75 -9.87 -33.37
C GLY A 369 13.84 -11.25 -32.71
N GLY A 370 13.42 -11.34 -31.45
CA GLY A 370 13.31 -12.57 -30.68
C GLY A 370 11.94 -13.25 -30.80
N VAL A 371 11.72 -14.28 -29.98
CA VAL A 371 10.53 -15.13 -30.02
C VAL A 371 9.88 -15.25 -28.64
N ASP A 372 8.64 -14.77 -28.51
CA ASP A 372 7.84 -14.99 -27.30
C ASP A 372 7.46 -16.47 -27.19
N ASN A 373 8.21 -17.22 -26.39
CA ASN A 373 8.08 -18.67 -26.25
C ASN A 373 7.41 -19.12 -24.94
N TYR A 374 6.91 -18.17 -24.15
CA TYR A 374 6.24 -18.46 -22.89
C TYR A 374 4.82 -18.97 -23.11
N GLN A 375 4.47 -20.03 -22.38
CA GLN A 375 3.17 -20.66 -22.51
C GLN A 375 2.43 -20.54 -21.18
N VAL A 376 1.33 -19.80 -21.19
CA VAL A 376 0.47 -19.60 -20.01
C VAL A 376 -0.43 -20.82 -19.82
N ASN A 377 -0.44 -21.38 -18.61
CA ASN A 377 -1.19 -22.58 -18.27
C ASN A 377 -2.44 -22.27 -17.43
N LEU A 378 -2.29 -21.39 -16.44
CA LEU A 378 -3.34 -21.06 -15.47
C LEU A 378 -3.26 -19.58 -15.16
N PHE A 379 -4.41 -18.93 -15.05
CA PHE A 379 -4.51 -17.60 -14.49
C PHE A 379 -5.79 -17.51 -13.65
N GLU A 380 -5.68 -16.91 -12.47
CA GLU A 380 -6.80 -16.70 -11.58
C GLU A 380 -6.61 -15.40 -10.81
N ARG A 381 -7.72 -14.72 -10.55
CA ARG A 381 -7.77 -13.61 -9.60
C ARG A 381 -8.81 -13.94 -8.53
N GLN A 382 -8.37 -14.12 -7.29
CA GLN A 382 -9.21 -14.44 -6.14
C GLN A 382 -8.90 -13.49 -4.98
N ASP A 383 -9.95 -12.94 -4.35
CA ASP A 383 -9.89 -11.93 -3.27
C ASP A 383 -9.12 -10.65 -3.68
N SER A 384 -7.80 -10.64 -3.48
CA SER A 384 -6.87 -9.57 -3.87
C SER A 384 -5.62 -10.09 -4.58
N LEU A 385 -5.56 -11.40 -4.83
CA LEU A 385 -4.39 -12.09 -5.35
C LEU A 385 -4.55 -12.42 -6.82
N THR A 386 -3.47 -12.23 -7.55
CA THR A 386 -3.33 -12.65 -8.94
C THR A 386 -2.34 -13.80 -8.98
N ARG A 387 -2.78 -14.93 -9.53
CA ARG A 387 -1.96 -16.13 -9.74
C ARG A 387 -1.85 -16.40 -11.23
N ILE A 388 -0.63 -16.47 -11.74
CA ILE A 388 -0.37 -16.81 -13.15
C ILE A 388 0.71 -17.87 -13.19
N THR A 389 0.38 -19.00 -13.83
CA THR A 389 1.30 -20.11 -14.08
C THR A 389 1.67 -20.12 -15.55
N TYR A 390 2.96 -20.19 -15.84
CA TYR A 390 3.49 -20.29 -17.19
C TYR A 390 4.70 -21.23 -17.24
N ARG A 391 5.01 -21.73 -18.43
CA ARG A 391 6.16 -22.61 -18.67
C ARG A 391 7.08 -22.02 -19.73
N ARG A 392 8.38 -22.28 -19.56
CA ARG A 392 9.43 -22.02 -20.56
C ARG A 392 10.42 -23.18 -20.64
N ASN A 393 11.18 -23.23 -21.73
CA ASN A 393 12.28 -24.18 -21.86
C ASN A 393 13.49 -23.72 -21.05
N LEU A 394 14.28 -24.69 -20.55
CA LEU A 394 15.54 -24.42 -19.83
C LEU A 394 16.65 -23.94 -20.78
N GLN A 395 16.63 -24.45 -22.02
CA GLN A 395 17.57 -24.09 -23.06
C GLN A 395 16.98 -23.00 -23.95
N ASN A 396 17.88 -22.19 -24.49
CA ASN A 396 17.56 -21.20 -25.51
C ASN A 396 17.18 -21.91 -26.82
N VAL A 397 16.01 -21.57 -27.37
CA VAL A 397 15.48 -22.14 -28.62
C VAL A 397 15.39 -21.04 -29.68
N GLY A 398 16.55 -20.64 -30.20
CA GLY A 398 16.63 -19.78 -31.38
C GLY A 398 16.45 -18.28 -31.14
N ASP A 399 16.68 -17.81 -29.91
CA ASP A 399 16.64 -16.38 -29.55
C ASP A 399 17.93 -15.97 -28.82
N GLU A 400 18.84 -15.22 -29.46
CA GLU A 400 20.09 -14.80 -28.80
C GLU A 400 19.89 -13.94 -27.53
N GLY A 401 18.70 -13.37 -27.33
CA GLY A 401 18.33 -12.63 -26.13
C GLY A 401 18.02 -13.51 -24.91
N ASP A 402 17.63 -14.77 -25.14
CA ASP A 402 17.21 -15.70 -24.08
C ASP A 402 18.39 -16.21 -23.26
N ARG A 403 18.25 -16.12 -21.95
CA ARG A 403 19.23 -16.65 -21.01
C ARG A 403 18.95 -18.12 -20.70
N ILE A 404 20.00 -18.94 -20.73
CA ILE A 404 19.92 -20.36 -20.36
C ILE A 404 19.75 -20.49 -18.86
N LEU A 405 18.80 -21.33 -18.43
CA LEU A 405 18.58 -21.66 -17.02
C LEU A 405 19.24 -23.00 -16.68
N ASP A 406 20.38 -22.94 -15.99
CA ASP A 406 21.06 -24.12 -15.48
C ASP A 406 20.48 -24.53 -14.12
N LYS A 407 19.77 -25.66 -14.09
CA LYS A 407 19.12 -26.17 -12.87
C LYS A 407 20.09 -26.40 -11.69
N SER A 408 21.36 -26.66 -11.96
CA SER A 408 22.34 -27.00 -10.92
C SER A 408 23.08 -25.80 -10.33
N LYS A 409 23.03 -24.65 -11.01
CA LYS A 409 23.80 -23.46 -10.61
C LYS A 409 22.93 -22.46 -9.88
N THR A 410 23.60 -21.73 -8.98
CA THR A 410 23.05 -20.51 -8.40
C THR A 410 22.80 -19.49 -9.50
N THR A 411 21.54 -19.12 -9.69
CA THR A 411 21.12 -18.14 -10.70
C THR A 411 20.62 -16.89 -10.00
N PHE A 412 21.23 -15.74 -10.30
CA PHE A 412 20.71 -14.46 -9.83
C PHE A 412 19.44 -14.11 -10.59
N ILE A 413 18.44 -13.60 -9.85
CA ILE A 413 17.13 -13.26 -10.38
C ILE A 413 16.87 -11.77 -10.27
N VAL A 414 15.92 -11.30 -11.06
CA VAL A 414 15.31 -9.98 -10.94
C VAL A 414 13.80 -10.14 -10.88
N TRP A 415 13.14 -9.25 -10.14
CA TRP A 415 11.70 -9.23 -10.03
C TRP A 415 11.22 -7.80 -9.83
N ALA A 416 9.97 -7.52 -10.20
CA ALA A 416 9.39 -6.20 -10.00
C ALA A 416 7.86 -6.26 -9.93
N VAL A 417 7.25 -5.27 -9.31
CA VAL A 417 5.81 -4.99 -9.42
C VAL A 417 5.64 -3.53 -9.78
N GLY A 418 4.85 -3.27 -10.82
CA GLY A 418 4.62 -1.93 -11.33
C GLY A 418 3.25 -1.80 -11.97
N LYS A 419 2.92 -0.60 -12.46
CA LYS A 419 1.67 -0.36 -13.18
C LYS A 419 1.90 -0.35 -14.68
N LEU A 420 0.95 -0.90 -15.42
CA LEU A 420 0.91 -0.82 -16.87
C LEU A 420 0.39 0.53 -17.34
N THR A 421 0.85 0.97 -18.51
CA THR A 421 0.27 2.13 -19.19
C THR A 421 -1.20 1.87 -19.52
N GLN A 422 -2.06 2.89 -19.30
CA GLN A 422 -3.50 2.82 -19.57
C GLN A 422 -3.83 3.15 -21.03
N THR A 423 -2.97 2.74 -21.96
CA THR A 423 -3.09 3.00 -23.39
C THR A 423 -3.54 1.75 -24.14
N THR A 424 -3.85 1.89 -25.44
CA THR A 424 -4.20 0.76 -26.31
C THR A 424 -3.09 -0.30 -26.34
N MET A 425 -1.82 0.13 -26.25
CA MET A 425 -0.69 -0.78 -26.01
C MET A 425 -0.33 -0.75 -24.52
N LYS A 426 -0.49 -1.88 -23.83
CA LYS A 426 -0.04 -2.06 -22.44
C LYS A 426 1.47 -2.22 -22.43
N GLN A 427 2.16 -1.31 -21.73
CA GLN A 427 3.59 -1.36 -21.52
C GLN A 427 3.91 -1.23 -20.02
N PRO A 428 4.98 -1.87 -19.54
CA PRO A 428 5.42 -1.70 -18.15
C PRO A 428 5.91 -0.27 -17.92
N GLY A 429 5.29 0.42 -16.96
CA GLY A 429 5.83 1.66 -16.41
C GLY A 429 6.95 1.40 -15.40
N PHE A 430 7.40 2.44 -14.72
CA PHE A 430 8.34 2.32 -13.62
C PHE A 430 7.71 1.51 -12.47
N HIS A 431 8.46 0.51 -12.00
CA HIS A 431 8.03 -0.36 -10.92
C HIS A 431 8.12 0.34 -9.57
N TYR A 432 7.20 -0.01 -8.66
CA TYR A 432 7.21 0.49 -7.29
C TYR A 432 7.69 -0.56 -6.28
N LEU A 433 7.64 -1.86 -6.61
CA LEU A 433 8.38 -2.90 -5.88
C LEU A 433 9.48 -3.49 -6.75
N TYR A 434 10.68 -3.63 -6.19
CA TYR A 434 11.85 -4.16 -6.87
C TYR A 434 13.01 -4.35 -5.88
N PRO A 435 13.93 -5.30 -6.14
CA PRO A 435 15.00 -5.59 -5.21
C PRO A 435 16.10 -4.51 -5.19
N LYS A 436 16.72 -4.32 -4.03
CA LYS A 436 17.94 -3.51 -3.86
C LYS A 436 19.18 -4.34 -3.54
N HIS A 437 18.97 -5.56 -3.08
CA HIS A 437 20.02 -6.52 -2.78
C HIS A 437 19.97 -7.70 -3.73
N ASP A 438 21.10 -8.38 -3.85
CA ASP A 438 21.21 -9.55 -4.71
C ASP A 438 20.33 -10.69 -4.18
N LYS A 439 19.56 -11.29 -5.09
CA LYS A 439 18.73 -12.47 -4.83
C LYS A 439 19.09 -13.55 -5.84
N SER A 440 19.41 -14.72 -5.34
CA SER A 440 19.74 -15.89 -6.15
C SER A 440 18.97 -17.12 -5.74
N ILE A 441 18.71 -18.00 -6.70
CA ILE A 441 17.96 -19.26 -6.52
C ILE A 441 18.70 -20.38 -7.25
N VAL A 442 18.74 -21.56 -6.65
CA VAL A 442 19.12 -22.82 -7.34
C VAL A 442 17.84 -23.52 -7.74
N PHE A 443 17.46 -23.45 -9.02
CA PHE A 443 16.14 -23.93 -9.47
C PHE A 443 15.97 -25.46 -9.40
N GLY A 444 17.06 -26.22 -9.49
CA GLY A 444 17.08 -27.69 -9.32
C GLY A 444 17.30 -28.14 -7.87
N ARG A 445 17.11 -27.27 -6.88
CA ARG A 445 17.21 -27.66 -5.46
C ARG A 445 16.18 -28.72 -5.06
N LYS A 446 16.45 -29.41 -3.95
CA LYS A 446 15.47 -30.27 -3.30
C LYS A 446 14.24 -29.44 -2.90
N ALA A 447 13.05 -30.02 -3.05
CA ALA A 447 11.77 -29.38 -2.74
C ALA A 447 11.78 -28.69 -1.36
N GLU A 448 11.57 -27.37 -1.37
CA GLU A 448 11.60 -26.51 -0.18
C GLU A 448 10.59 -25.36 -0.33
N ARG A 449 9.83 -25.05 0.73
CA ARG A 449 8.77 -24.03 0.75
C ARG A 449 9.12 -22.88 1.70
N ASN A 450 9.88 -21.90 1.21
CA ASN A 450 10.30 -20.71 1.98
C ASN A 450 9.31 -19.54 1.84
N CYS A 451 8.02 -19.83 1.97
CA CYS A 451 6.94 -18.87 1.77
C CYS A 451 5.94 -18.90 2.89
N PHE A 452 5.32 -17.75 3.14
CA PHE A 452 4.26 -17.60 4.11
C PHE A 452 2.96 -17.18 3.43
N HIS A 453 1.83 -17.33 4.11
CA HIS A 453 0.53 -16.92 3.57
C HIS A 453 0.42 -15.40 3.44
N PHE A 454 -0.35 -14.95 2.46
CA PHE A 454 -0.63 -13.53 2.28
C PHE A 454 -1.61 -13.01 3.33
N THR A 455 -1.45 -11.76 3.73
CA THR A 455 -2.40 -11.05 4.60
C THR A 455 -3.06 -9.92 3.82
N THR A 456 -4.36 -9.72 4.02
CA THR A 456 -5.09 -8.57 3.45
C THR A 456 -5.76 -7.80 4.58
N PRO A 457 -5.64 -6.46 4.63
CA PRO A 457 -6.41 -5.64 5.56
C PRO A 457 -7.91 -5.80 5.27
N ARG A 458 -8.73 -6.02 6.30
CA ARG A 458 -10.19 -6.22 6.12
C ARG A 458 -10.92 -5.01 5.52
N SER A 459 -10.34 -3.81 5.55
CA SER A 459 -10.87 -2.61 4.86
C SER A 459 -11.07 -2.84 3.37
N ASP A 460 -10.13 -3.54 2.72
CA ASP A 460 -10.12 -3.74 1.27
C ASP A 460 -11.19 -4.75 0.82
N LEU A 461 -11.62 -5.65 1.72
CA LEU A 461 -12.71 -6.59 1.49
C LEU A 461 -14.09 -5.92 1.60
N LEU A 462 -14.21 -4.84 2.38
CA LEU A 462 -15.45 -4.08 2.54
C LEU A 462 -15.66 -3.09 1.39
N GLU A 463 -14.60 -2.50 0.82
CA GLU A 463 -14.71 -1.64 -0.37
C GLU A 463 -15.28 -2.37 -1.60
N GLN A 464 -15.06 -3.68 -1.73
CA GLN A 464 -15.65 -4.48 -2.82
C GLN A 464 -17.16 -4.73 -2.64
N SER A 465 -17.69 -4.65 -1.42
CA SER A 465 -19.11 -4.86 -1.14
C SER A 465 -19.93 -3.56 -1.00
N GLN A 466 -19.27 -2.39 -0.93
CA GLN A 466 -19.92 -1.09 -0.70
C GLN A 466 -20.01 -0.16 -1.92
N GLN A 467 -19.63 -0.60 -3.12
CA GLN A 467 -19.76 0.22 -4.35
C GLN A 467 -21.20 0.54 -4.79
N GLN A 468 -22.22 0.26 -3.97
CA GLN A 468 -23.60 0.67 -4.25
C GLN A 468 -24.18 1.73 -3.31
N GLN A 469 -23.58 2.10 -2.17
CA GLN A 469 -24.17 3.13 -1.31
C GLN A 469 -23.12 3.88 -0.47
N GLN A 470 -22.78 5.13 -0.86
CA GLN A 470 -22.95 6.36 -0.07
C GLN A 470 -21.98 7.50 -0.46
N GLN A 471 -22.57 8.65 -0.79
CA GLN A 471 -22.03 9.97 -0.48
C GLN A 471 -22.35 10.28 1.00
N GLN A 472 -21.46 11.06 1.62
CA GLN A 472 -21.62 11.78 2.89
C GLN A 472 -21.51 10.97 4.20
N SER A 473 -20.32 10.97 4.79
CA SER A 473 -20.06 11.60 6.10
C SER A 473 -18.58 11.48 6.46
N SER A 474 -17.98 12.62 6.79
CA SER A 474 -16.56 12.76 7.12
C SER A 474 -16.38 12.86 8.63
N ASN A 475 -15.86 11.80 9.24
CA ASN A 475 -15.19 11.83 10.55
C ASN A 475 -13.95 10.93 10.46
N PRO A 476 -12.72 11.47 10.51
CA PRO A 476 -11.50 10.68 10.33
C PRO A 476 -10.91 10.31 11.69
N ILE A 477 -11.35 9.22 12.32
CA ILE A 477 -10.67 8.68 13.50
C ILE A 477 -10.59 7.14 13.39
N LEU A 478 -9.35 6.63 13.52
CA LEU A 478 -8.87 5.25 13.36
C LEU A 478 -8.74 4.69 11.93
N SER A 479 -7.72 5.18 11.22
CA SER A 479 -7.10 4.49 10.07
C SER A 479 -5.57 4.38 10.28
N GLN A 480 -5.13 3.82 11.42
CA GLN A 480 -3.70 3.67 11.74
C GLN A 480 -3.15 2.25 11.52
N THR A 481 -3.92 1.34 10.93
CA THR A 481 -3.50 -0.07 10.71
C THR A 481 -3.32 -0.46 9.24
N SER A 482 -3.37 0.49 8.29
CA SER A 482 -2.93 0.23 6.92
C SER A 482 -1.43 0.55 6.79
N SER A 483 -0.61 -0.48 6.74
CA SER A 483 0.79 -0.42 6.34
C SER A 483 0.99 0.52 5.13
N LEU A 484 1.65 1.65 5.39
CA LEU A 484 2.32 2.52 4.41
C LEU A 484 1.55 3.15 3.23
N ILE A 485 0.23 3.08 3.11
CA ILE A 485 -0.46 3.87 2.07
C ILE A 485 -0.47 5.35 2.48
N THR A 486 0.55 6.06 2.03
CA THR A 486 0.76 7.48 2.25
C THR A 486 0.02 8.28 1.18
N LYS A 487 -0.64 9.36 1.60
CA LYS A 487 -1.33 10.24 0.65
C LYS A 487 -0.33 10.78 -0.39
N PRO A 488 -0.71 10.82 -1.69
CA PRO A 488 0.08 11.45 -2.73
C PRO A 488 0.47 12.89 -2.34
N TRP A 489 1.64 13.35 -2.77
CA TRP A 489 2.06 14.74 -2.52
C TRP A 489 1.31 15.75 -3.40
N GLY A 490 0.70 15.28 -4.49
CA GLY A 490 -0.05 16.09 -5.43
C GLY A 490 -1.57 15.96 -5.30
N PRO A 491 -2.34 16.62 -6.20
CA PRO A 491 -1.84 17.33 -7.36
C PRO A 491 -1.22 18.69 -7.00
N LEU A 492 0.02 18.90 -7.41
CA LEU A 492 0.68 20.20 -7.30
C LEU A 492 0.08 21.16 -8.35
N ARG A 493 -0.05 22.43 -8.00
CA ARG A 493 -0.66 23.44 -8.88
C ARG A 493 0.24 24.66 -8.98
N LEU A 494 0.34 25.21 -10.18
CA LEU A 494 1.08 26.43 -10.44
C LEU A 494 0.11 27.45 -11.04
N LEU A 495 -0.52 28.22 -10.15
CA LEU A 495 -1.38 29.35 -10.47
C LEU A 495 -0.64 30.64 -10.06
N ASN A 496 0.04 31.26 -11.02
CA ASN A 496 0.62 32.59 -10.82
C ASN A 496 0.21 33.50 -11.98
N ARG A 497 -0.58 34.53 -11.66
CA ARG A 497 -1.19 35.45 -12.64
C ARG A 497 -0.17 36.27 -13.41
N THR A 498 1.00 36.55 -12.86
CA THR A 498 2.02 37.38 -13.53
C THR A 498 3.02 36.54 -14.31
N MET A 499 3.11 35.24 -14.02
CA MET A 499 4.14 34.37 -14.57
C MET A 499 3.85 34.02 -16.03
N THR A 500 4.83 34.28 -16.90
CA THR A 500 4.81 33.89 -18.32
C THR A 500 5.88 32.87 -18.66
N THR A 501 6.85 32.64 -17.76
CA THR A 501 7.99 31.77 -18.02
C THR A 501 7.93 30.53 -17.14
N PHE A 502 8.06 29.37 -17.77
CA PHE A 502 8.12 28.05 -17.13
C PHE A 502 9.48 27.41 -17.39
N TYR A 503 10.15 26.93 -16.36
CA TYR A 503 11.38 26.16 -16.46
C TYR A 503 11.04 24.67 -16.43
N ALA A 504 11.15 23.99 -17.57
CA ALA A 504 10.85 22.58 -17.71
C ALA A 504 12.15 21.75 -17.68
N ARG A 505 12.29 20.92 -16.64
CA ARG A 505 13.47 20.09 -16.37
C ARG A 505 13.03 18.66 -16.09
N LEU A 506 13.92 17.69 -16.19
CA LEU A 506 13.60 16.31 -15.83
C LEU A 506 13.81 16.05 -14.33
N GLY A 507 13.17 15.03 -13.79
CA GLY A 507 13.52 14.51 -12.46
C GLY A 507 12.83 13.19 -12.12
N ASP A 508 13.30 12.53 -11.06
CA ASP A 508 12.76 11.25 -10.59
C ASP A 508 11.24 11.35 -10.34
N SER A 509 10.49 10.30 -10.69
CA SER A 509 9.02 10.28 -10.66
C SER A 509 8.41 10.30 -9.24
N GLY A 510 9.22 10.16 -8.19
CA GLY A 510 8.77 10.22 -6.79
C GLY A 510 7.95 9.02 -6.33
N GLY A 511 8.00 7.90 -7.06
CA GLY A 511 7.35 6.64 -6.69
C GLY A 511 5.82 6.74 -6.52
N LEU A 512 5.27 5.96 -5.59
CA LEU A 512 3.84 5.90 -5.30
C LEU A 512 3.25 7.23 -4.82
N ARG A 513 4.02 8.10 -4.17
CA ARG A 513 3.54 9.42 -3.68
C ARG A 513 3.68 10.55 -4.69
N GLY A 514 4.58 10.38 -5.67
CA GLY A 514 4.91 11.37 -6.68
C GLY A 514 3.93 11.38 -7.85
N TYR A 515 4.45 11.16 -9.06
CA TYR A 515 3.67 11.25 -10.30
C TYR A 515 2.54 10.21 -10.32
N TYR A 516 2.86 8.97 -9.95
CA TYR A 516 1.89 7.88 -9.91
C TYR A 516 0.72 8.21 -8.99
N GLY A 517 1.00 8.58 -7.74
CA GLY A 517 -0.06 8.85 -6.76
C GLY A 517 -0.92 10.06 -7.13
N SER A 518 -0.33 11.07 -7.75
CA SER A 518 -1.03 12.31 -8.10
C SER A 518 -1.86 12.22 -9.39
N THR A 519 -1.45 11.39 -10.35
CA THR A 519 -2.12 11.25 -11.66
C THR A 519 -2.88 9.94 -11.83
N GLY A 520 -2.53 8.91 -11.06
CA GLY A 520 -3.00 7.54 -11.24
C GLY A 520 -2.39 6.81 -12.45
N GLN A 521 -1.49 7.47 -13.19
CA GLN A 521 -0.90 6.94 -14.43
C GLN A 521 0.49 6.33 -14.18
N ALA A 522 0.82 5.31 -14.96
CA ALA A 522 2.16 4.73 -14.98
C ALA A 522 3.11 5.68 -15.74
N SER A 523 4.24 6.06 -15.15
CA SER A 523 5.26 6.88 -15.79
C SER A 523 6.55 6.09 -16.04
N PRO A 524 7.44 6.57 -16.92
CA PRO A 524 8.85 6.22 -16.88
C PRO A 524 9.51 6.61 -15.54
N ASN A 525 10.79 6.29 -15.40
CA ASN A 525 11.58 6.67 -14.21
C ASN A 525 11.69 8.20 -14.03
N LEU A 526 11.69 8.96 -15.13
CA LEU A 526 11.75 10.42 -15.12
C LEU A 526 10.44 11.05 -15.56
N VAL A 527 10.14 12.22 -15.02
CA VAL A 527 8.98 13.06 -15.36
C VAL A 527 9.39 14.54 -15.44
N TRP A 528 8.50 15.39 -15.95
CA TRP A 528 8.70 16.83 -16.04
C TRP A 528 8.54 17.51 -14.68
N TYR A 529 9.53 18.30 -14.33
CA TYR A 529 9.52 19.24 -13.23
C TYR A 529 9.37 20.65 -13.81
N ILE A 530 8.30 21.35 -13.44
CA ILE A 530 8.05 22.74 -13.85
C ILE A 530 8.30 23.66 -12.67
N ASN A 531 9.26 24.59 -12.82
CA ASN A 531 9.73 25.48 -11.74
C ASN A 531 10.11 24.71 -10.46
N GLY A 532 10.67 23.51 -10.64
CA GLY A 532 11.04 22.61 -9.55
C GLY A 532 9.87 21.91 -8.85
N LEU A 533 8.63 21.99 -9.34
CA LEU A 533 7.51 21.19 -8.87
C LEU A 533 7.35 19.94 -9.76
N LEU A 534 7.05 18.79 -9.16
CA LEU A 534 6.80 17.55 -9.90
C LEU A 534 5.47 17.64 -10.65
N ALA A 535 5.56 17.58 -11.98
CA ALA A 535 4.46 17.59 -12.94
C ALA A 535 3.21 18.39 -12.47
N PRO A 536 3.33 19.70 -12.15
CA PRO A 536 2.23 20.48 -11.60
C PRO A 536 1.19 20.83 -12.67
N ILE A 537 -0.04 21.03 -12.25
CA ILE A 537 -1.09 21.59 -13.10
C ILE A 537 -0.78 23.06 -13.36
N LEU A 538 -0.65 23.44 -14.63
CA LEU A 538 -0.37 24.82 -15.03
C LEU A 538 -1.67 25.56 -15.32
N TYR A 539 -1.71 26.87 -15.05
CA TYR A 539 -2.83 27.73 -15.46
C TYR A 539 -2.31 28.83 -16.38
N VAL A 540 -2.92 28.95 -17.56
CA VAL A 540 -2.53 29.91 -18.59
C VAL A 540 -3.75 30.66 -19.11
N LYS A 541 -3.56 31.91 -19.57
CA LYS A 541 -4.61 32.77 -20.10
C LYS A 541 -4.58 32.79 -21.63
N ARG A 542 -5.74 32.66 -22.28
CA ARG A 542 -5.87 32.82 -23.75
C ARG A 542 -5.40 34.19 -24.21
N GLY A 543 -4.75 34.23 -25.38
CA GLY A 543 -4.20 35.44 -25.98
C GLY A 543 -2.90 35.97 -25.34
N ARG A 544 -2.38 35.30 -24.29
CA ARG A 544 -1.10 35.67 -23.66
C ARG A 544 0.01 34.71 -24.07
N THR A 545 1.18 35.25 -24.42
CA THR A 545 2.34 34.43 -24.79
C THR A 545 3.06 33.90 -23.56
N TYR A 546 3.28 32.59 -23.53
CA TYR A 546 4.04 31.87 -22.51
C TYR A 546 5.32 31.32 -23.09
N THR A 547 6.38 31.29 -22.28
CA THR A 547 7.71 30.81 -22.65
C THR A 547 8.07 29.61 -21.78
N PHE A 548 8.27 28.46 -22.42
CA PHE A 548 8.82 27.27 -21.78
C PHE A 548 10.31 27.20 -22.10
N ARG A 549 11.14 27.29 -21.07
CA ARG A 549 12.57 27.02 -21.15
C ARG A 549 12.78 25.54 -20.90
N VAL A 550 13.01 24.79 -21.97
CA VAL A 550 13.04 23.33 -21.98
C VAL A 550 14.47 22.85 -21.85
N GLU A 551 14.70 22.05 -20.82
CA GLU A 551 15.99 21.49 -20.44
C GLU A 551 15.88 19.96 -20.24
N GLY A 552 15.30 19.29 -21.25
CA GLY A 552 14.99 17.86 -21.24
C GLY A 552 15.93 16.97 -22.05
N GLY A 553 17.11 17.46 -22.42
CA GLY A 553 18.10 16.74 -23.21
C GLY A 553 17.89 16.83 -24.73
N ASN A 554 18.99 16.87 -25.47
CA ASN A 554 19.02 17.15 -26.91
C ASN A 554 19.73 16.05 -27.74
N ASN A 555 20.11 14.92 -27.13
CA ASN A 555 20.77 13.81 -27.81
C ASN A 555 19.79 12.62 -28.04
N PRO A 556 19.26 12.41 -29.26
CA PRO A 556 18.32 11.32 -29.56
C PRO A 556 18.87 9.90 -29.33
N GLN A 557 20.19 9.72 -29.25
CA GLN A 557 20.79 8.41 -28.97
C GLN A 557 20.61 7.99 -27.50
N GLN A 558 20.37 8.95 -26.61
CA GLN A 558 20.11 8.73 -25.19
C GLN A 558 18.61 8.82 -24.91
N ALA A 559 17.82 7.86 -25.41
CA ALA A 559 16.36 7.92 -25.34
C ALA A 559 15.80 8.15 -23.92
N GLU A 560 16.42 7.60 -22.87
CA GLU A 560 16.04 7.88 -21.47
C GLU A 560 16.03 9.38 -21.14
N LEU A 561 17.03 10.10 -21.65
CA LEU A 561 17.33 11.48 -21.33
C LEU A 561 16.92 12.45 -22.44
N TYR A 562 16.41 11.96 -23.58
CA TYR A 562 15.98 12.76 -24.70
C TYR A 562 14.47 13.01 -24.63
N ASN A 563 14.08 14.14 -24.06
CA ASN A 563 12.69 14.48 -23.81
C ASN A 563 12.39 15.92 -24.26
N PRO A 564 12.16 16.17 -25.56
CA PRO A 564 11.60 17.43 -26.01
C PRO A 564 10.18 17.63 -25.46
N LEU A 565 9.82 18.85 -25.07
CA LEU A 565 8.49 19.17 -24.53
C LEU A 565 7.55 19.66 -25.64
N TYR A 566 6.34 19.13 -25.69
CA TYR A 566 5.32 19.61 -26.62
C TYR A 566 3.97 19.77 -25.93
N ILE A 567 3.07 20.55 -26.54
CA ILE A 567 1.73 20.83 -26.02
C ILE A 567 0.69 20.18 -26.94
N THR A 568 -0.22 19.41 -26.38
CA THR A 568 -1.18 18.57 -27.11
C THR A 568 -2.49 18.40 -26.32
N ASN A 569 -3.56 17.98 -26.98
CA ASN A 569 -4.77 17.50 -26.29
C ASN A 569 -4.67 16.01 -25.87
N ASP A 570 -3.56 15.33 -26.16
CA ASP A 570 -3.29 13.97 -25.69
C ASP A 570 -2.88 13.97 -24.20
N PRO A 571 -3.66 13.34 -23.30
CA PRO A 571 -3.32 13.26 -21.89
C PRO A 571 -2.06 12.43 -21.60
N HIS A 572 -1.63 11.55 -22.50
CA HIS A 572 -0.52 10.61 -22.29
C HIS A 572 0.77 11.06 -22.95
N GLY A 573 0.72 11.72 -24.10
CA GLY A 573 1.94 12.18 -24.76
C GLY A 573 2.69 11.07 -25.50
N GLY A 574 4.02 11.15 -25.57
CA GLY A 574 4.86 10.14 -26.23
C GLY A 574 4.57 10.03 -27.72
N TYR A 575 4.66 11.16 -28.43
CA TYR A 575 4.30 11.26 -29.84
C TYR A 575 5.02 10.23 -30.74
N THR A 576 6.26 9.87 -30.42
CA THR A 576 7.02 8.84 -31.14
C THR A 576 6.46 7.44 -30.98
N GLU A 577 5.76 7.16 -29.87
CA GLU A 577 5.14 5.86 -29.59
C GLU A 577 3.73 5.70 -30.18
N LEU A 578 3.14 6.78 -30.71
CA LEU A 578 1.83 6.73 -31.34
C LEU A 578 1.94 6.20 -32.78
N THR A 579 1.00 5.34 -33.15
CA THR A 579 0.77 4.94 -34.55
C THR A 579 0.25 6.12 -35.38
N GLU A 580 0.37 6.05 -36.71
CA GLU A 580 -0.13 7.12 -37.59
C GLU A 580 -1.62 7.42 -37.42
N ILE A 581 -2.42 6.39 -37.11
CA ILE A 581 -3.86 6.52 -36.87
C ILE A 581 -4.12 7.24 -35.55
N GLU A 582 -3.37 6.90 -34.50
CA GLU A 582 -3.49 7.55 -33.20
C GLU A 582 -3.05 9.01 -33.25
N ARG A 583 -1.97 9.32 -33.99
CA ARG A 583 -1.48 10.70 -34.17
C ARG A 583 -2.55 11.62 -34.75
N LYS A 584 -3.39 11.13 -35.67
CA LYS A 584 -4.48 11.92 -36.27
C LYS A 584 -5.62 12.25 -35.28
N ARG A 585 -5.73 11.54 -34.16
CA ARG A 585 -6.76 11.80 -33.13
C ARG A 585 -6.40 12.97 -32.24
N PHE A 586 -5.14 13.35 -32.19
CA PHE A 586 -4.62 14.38 -31.31
C PHE A 586 -4.09 15.58 -32.09
N THR A 587 -4.24 16.76 -31.52
CA THR A 587 -3.78 18.02 -32.09
C THR A 587 -2.58 18.50 -31.31
N VAL A 588 -1.49 18.80 -32.02
CA VAL A 588 -0.31 19.45 -31.45
C VAL A 588 -0.49 20.97 -31.54
N TYR A 589 -0.37 21.65 -30.41
CA TYR A 589 -0.51 23.12 -30.31
C TYR A 589 0.84 23.84 -30.30
N ALA A 590 1.92 23.17 -29.89
CA ALA A 590 3.27 23.73 -29.82
C ALA A 590 4.32 22.62 -29.66
N GLY A 591 5.56 22.87 -30.11
CA GLY A 591 6.72 22.01 -29.82
C GLY A 591 7.05 20.92 -30.85
N VAL A 592 6.26 20.81 -31.92
CA VAL A 592 6.52 19.90 -33.06
C VAL A 592 6.30 20.66 -34.37
N GLU A 593 7.26 20.53 -35.28
CA GLU A 593 7.16 20.99 -36.66
C GLU A 593 6.98 19.79 -37.61
N PHE A 594 6.27 20.02 -38.71
CA PHE A 594 6.06 19.01 -39.74
C PHE A 594 6.78 19.43 -41.01
N ASP A 595 7.61 18.55 -41.56
CA ASP A 595 8.26 18.81 -42.83
C ASP A 595 7.23 18.80 -43.99
N ARG A 596 7.67 19.16 -45.21
CA ARG A 596 6.80 19.15 -46.40
C ARG A 596 6.17 17.79 -46.73
N ARG A 597 6.75 16.70 -46.19
CA ARG A 597 6.28 15.32 -46.35
C ARG A 597 5.40 14.88 -45.16
N GLY A 598 5.09 15.79 -44.23
CA GLY A 598 4.31 15.52 -43.03
C GLY A 598 5.08 14.77 -41.93
N ARG A 599 6.41 14.66 -42.02
CA ARG A 599 7.22 14.01 -40.99
C ARG A 599 7.38 14.94 -39.79
N PRO A 600 7.08 14.46 -38.57
CA PRO A 600 7.16 15.24 -37.35
C PRO A 600 8.61 15.39 -36.86
N SER A 601 8.98 16.58 -36.39
CA SER A 601 10.27 16.87 -35.74
C SER A 601 10.04 17.75 -34.51
N PRO A 602 10.58 17.41 -33.34
CA PRO A 602 10.45 18.24 -32.14
C PRO A 602 11.29 19.51 -32.27
N THR A 603 10.77 20.65 -31.81
CA THR A 603 11.46 21.96 -31.86
C THR A 603 12.01 22.44 -30.52
N SER A 604 11.75 21.68 -29.46
CA SER A 604 11.99 22.05 -28.07
C SER A 604 13.06 21.20 -27.37
N ALA A 605 13.95 20.55 -28.14
CA ALA A 605 15.06 19.77 -27.61
C ALA A 605 16.18 20.71 -27.11
N GLY A 606 16.38 20.79 -25.79
CA GLY A 606 17.38 21.67 -25.15
C GLY A 606 18.38 20.91 -24.29
N ARG A 607 19.32 21.62 -23.65
CA ARG A 607 20.31 21.03 -22.72
C ARG A 607 19.69 20.09 -21.70
N LEU A 608 20.43 19.14 -21.18
CA LEU A 608 19.95 18.26 -20.13
C LEU A 608 20.06 18.92 -18.75
N CYS A 609 18.94 19.06 -18.03
CA CYS A 609 18.93 19.34 -16.60
C CYS A 609 18.01 18.34 -15.90
N VAL A 610 18.51 17.64 -14.88
CA VAL A 610 17.79 16.54 -14.22
C VAL A 610 17.97 16.57 -12.70
N TRP A 611 16.88 16.35 -11.98
CA TRP A 611 16.86 16.10 -10.53
C TRP A 611 16.86 14.59 -10.28
N ARG A 612 17.94 14.04 -9.73
CA ARG A 612 18.05 12.60 -9.44
C ARG A 612 18.36 12.35 -7.99
N ILE A 613 17.90 11.22 -7.48
CA ILE A 613 18.40 10.69 -6.20
C ILE A 613 19.90 10.40 -6.36
N PRO A 614 20.76 10.76 -5.38
CA PRO A 614 22.17 10.41 -5.39
C PRO A 614 22.35 8.90 -5.60
N SER A 615 23.14 8.50 -6.59
CA SER A 615 23.49 7.10 -6.81
C SER A 615 24.78 6.77 -6.05
N SER A 616 24.77 5.73 -5.21
CA SER A 616 25.96 5.20 -4.54
C SER A 616 27.01 4.60 -5.48
N THR A 617 26.74 4.56 -6.79
CA THR A 617 27.61 3.97 -7.82
C THR A 617 28.61 4.94 -8.44
N THR A 618 28.60 6.22 -8.04
CA THR A 618 29.55 7.23 -8.54
C THR A 618 30.36 7.82 -7.40
N SER A 619 31.14 6.98 -6.72
CA SER A 619 32.46 7.37 -6.22
C SER A 619 33.19 6.15 -5.65
N ASN A 620 34.47 6.01 -6.04
CA ASN A 620 35.49 5.35 -5.20
C ASN A 620 35.72 6.21 -3.94
N GLU A 621 34.66 6.48 -3.17
CA GLU A 621 34.76 7.20 -1.91
C GLU A 621 34.65 6.19 -0.79
N THR A 622 35.69 6.22 0.03
CA THR A 622 35.78 5.63 1.35
C THR A 622 34.45 5.64 2.08
N TYR A 623 34.15 4.47 2.62
CA TYR A 623 33.01 4.07 3.44
C TYR A 623 32.90 4.92 4.72
N ASP A 624 32.61 6.22 4.60
CA ASP A 624 32.74 7.14 5.74
C ASP A 624 31.71 8.27 5.80
N ASN A 625 30.57 8.15 5.12
CA ASN A 625 29.44 9.05 5.40
C ASN A 625 28.09 8.35 5.22
N SER A 626 27.52 7.92 6.35
CA SER A 626 26.15 7.42 6.47
C SER A 626 25.09 8.45 6.00
N ASP A 627 25.47 9.72 5.83
CA ASP A 627 24.63 10.82 5.33
C ASP A 627 24.21 10.70 3.85
N SER A 628 24.86 9.84 3.07
CA SER A 628 24.62 9.68 1.64
C SER A 628 23.63 8.57 1.26
N TYR A 629 23.28 7.67 2.17
CA TYR A 629 22.44 6.51 1.86
C TYR A 629 20.98 6.93 1.66
N PHE A 630 20.46 6.73 0.44
CA PHE A 630 19.06 6.94 0.10
C PHE A 630 18.47 5.68 -0.53
N ASP A 631 17.61 4.97 0.21
CA ASP A 631 16.77 3.94 -0.40
C ASP A 631 15.62 4.60 -1.16
N LYS A 632 15.64 4.49 -2.50
CA LYS A 632 14.60 5.00 -3.39
C LYS A 632 13.19 4.52 -2.98
N ARG A 633 13.06 3.31 -2.45
CA ARG A 633 11.79 2.72 -2.02
C ARG A 633 11.18 3.48 -0.84
N ARG A 634 12.01 4.11 0.01
CA ARG A 634 11.55 4.96 1.11
C ARG A 634 10.99 6.31 0.67
N ALA A 635 11.09 6.67 -0.60
CA ALA A 635 10.35 7.82 -1.13
C ALA A 635 8.83 7.65 -0.97
N ASP A 636 8.36 6.41 -0.92
CA ASP A 636 6.95 6.05 -0.84
C ASP A 636 6.40 6.01 0.60
N THR A 637 7.27 6.17 1.59
CA THR A 637 6.89 6.15 3.01
C THR A 637 6.55 7.54 3.54
N ASN A 638 6.13 7.60 4.81
CA ASN A 638 5.86 8.86 5.50
C ASN A 638 7.12 9.66 5.84
N ARG A 639 8.32 9.16 5.49
CA ARG A 639 9.61 9.83 5.73
C ARG A 639 9.68 11.24 5.13
N TYR A 640 8.97 11.49 4.03
CA TYR A 640 8.83 12.82 3.43
C TYR A 640 7.38 13.29 3.52
N LEU A 641 7.08 14.21 4.44
CA LEU A 641 5.71 14.68 4.66
C LEU A 641 5.11 15.31 3.39
N ASN A 642 5.94 16.04 2.63
CA ASN A 642 5.56 16.72 1.40
C ASN A 642 6.63 16.59 0.31
N PHE A 643 6.26 16.93 -0.93
CA PHE A 643 7.15 16.84 -2.09
C PHE A 643 8.38 17.75 -1.96
N ILE A 644 8.30 18.90 -1.29
CA ILE A 644 9.44 19.82 -1.17
C ILE A 644 10.57 19.18 -0.35
N GLN A 645 10.22 18.48 0.74
CA GLN A 645 11.19 17.71 1.53
C GLN A 645 11.86 16.61 0.70
N TYR A 646 11.09 15.88 -0.11
CA TYR A 646 11.64 14.89 -1.03
C TYR A 646 12.57 15.52 -2.08
N ARG A 647 12.12 16.60 -2.74
CA ARG A 647 12.91 17.31 -3.76
C ARG A 647 14.25 17.80 -3.23
N ASN A 648 14.27 18.29 -1.99
CA ASN A 648 15.50 18.79 -1.38
C ASN A 648 16.55 17.67 -1.11
N ARG A 649 16.16 16.39 -1.19
CA ARG A 649 17.08 15.25 -1.17
C ARG A 649 17.63 14.88 -2.55
N LEU A 650 17.06 15.42 -3.63
CA LEU A 650 17.53 15.17 -4.99
C LEU A 650 18.75 16.03 -5.29
N GLN A 651 19.72 15.45 -6.00
CA GLN A 651 20.82 16.19 -6.61
C GLN A 651 20.39 16.74 -7.97
N PHE A 652 20.80 17.97 -8.23
CA PHE A 652 20.52 18.66 -9.48
C PHE A 652 21.75 18.65 -10.38
N TYR A 653 21.64 18.04 -11.55
CA TYR A 653 22.68 18.01 -12.57
C TYR A 653 22.20 18.79 -13.81
N CYS A 654 23.07 19.63 -14.37
CA CYS A 654 22.83 20.29 -15.65
C CYS A 654 24.08 20.22 -16.51
N ASP A 655 23.90 19.88 -17.78
CA ASP A 655 24.91 20.08 -18.80
C ASP A 655 25.12 21.60 -19.03
N SER A 656 26.39 22.01 -19.00
CA SER A 656 26.81 23.40 -19.21
C SER A 656 27.24 23.68 -20.65
N THR A 657 27.45 22.65 -21.46
CA THR A 657 27.99 22.76 -22.83
C THR A 657 26.96 23.22 -23.85
N THR A 658 25.67 23.03 -23.55
CA THR A 658 24.55 23.32 -24.45
C THR A 658 23.57 24.31 -23.82
N SER A 659 22.79 25.01 -24.65
CA SER A 659 21.77 25.96 -24.18
C SER A 659 20.41 25.29 -23.98
N ALA A 660 19.59 25.88 -23.11
CA ALA A 660 18.18 25.52 -23.03
C ALA A 660 17.46 25.92 -24.31
N GLN A 661 16.46 25.13 -24.71
CA GLN A 661 15.64 25.44 -25.88
C GLN A 661 14.39 26.21 -25.46
N ILE A 662 14.01 27.21 -26.25
CA ILE A 662 12.86 28.07 -25.97
C ILE A 662 11.67 27.63 -26.80
N LEU A 663 10.58 27.26 -26.13
CA LEU A 663 9.28 27.03 -26.75
C LEU A 663 8.34 28.17 -26.35
N GLN A 664 7.98 29.01 -27.31
CA GLN A 664 6.96 30.05 -27.13
C GLN A 664 5.61 29.54 -27.61
N TRP A 665 4.57 29.79 -26.82
CA TRP A 665 3.22 29.37 -27.14
C TRP A 665 2.20 30.41 -26.67
N THR A 666 1.26 30.74 -27.54
CA THR A 666 0.15 31.66 -27.26
C THR A 666 -1.15 30.89 -27.48
N PRO A 667 -1.83 30.42 -26.41
CA PRO A 667 -3.12 29.75 -26.55
C PRO A 667 -4.15 30.69 -27.18
N ASN A 668 -4.67 30.31 -28.35
CA ASN A 668 -5.71 31.07 -29.05
C ASN A 668 -7.12 30.59 -28.64
N ALA A 669 -8.16 31.19 -29.24
CA ALA A 669 -9.55 30.85 -28.95
C ALA A 669 -9.94 29.41 -29.34
N SER A 670 -9.21 28.75 -30.25
CA SER A 670 -9.46 27.35 -30.63
C SER A 670 -8.83 26.32 -29.68
N VAL A 671 -7.98 26.74 -28.74
CA VAL A 671 -7.39 25.84 -27.75
C VAL A 671 -8.45 25.47 -26.69
N PRO A 672 -8.70 24.16 -26.45
CA PRO A 672 -9.61 23.71 -25.39
C PRO A 672 -9.20 24.19 -24.00
N ASP A 673 -10.13 24.17 -23.05
CA ASP A 673 -9.88 24.55 -21.65
C ASP A 673 -8.84 23.66 -20.96
N ILE A 674 -8.65 22.44 -21.46
CA ILE A 674 -7.66 21.50 -20.95
C ILE A 674 -6.81 21.00 -22.12
N VAL A 675 -5.52 21.25 -22.03
CA VAL A 675 -4.47 20.64 -22.85
C VAL A 675 -3.39 20.08 -21.94
N TYR A 676 -2.34 19.49 -22.48
CA TYR A 676 -1.29 18.82 -21.73
C TYR A 676 0.08 19.25 -22.24
N TYR A 677 1.03 19.47 -21.34
CA TYR A 677 2.44 19.49 -21.70
C TYR A 677 2.99 18.07 -21.48
N GLN A 678 3.64 17.50 -22.48
CA GLN A 678 4.14 16.13 -22.43
C GLN A 678 5.54 16.01 -23.05
N SER A 679 6.20 14.87 -22.81
CA SER A 679 7.41 14.49 -23.54
C SER A 679 7.04 13.98 -24.93
N TYR A 680 7.77 14.44 -25.94
CA TYR A 680 7.67 13.96 -27.32
C TYR A 680 8.06 12.47 -27.44
N THR A 681 8.98 12.02 -26.57
CA THR A 681 9.58 10.68 -26.63
C THR A 681 8.77 9.67 -25.84
N HIS A 682 8.61 9.88 -24.52
CA HIS A 682 7.94 8.92 -23.63
C HIS A 682 6.57 9.40 -23.20
N ARG A 683 5.66 8.44 -23.00
CA ARG A 683 4.32 8.71 -22.43
C ARG A 683 4.38 9.03 -20.93
N ASN A 684 3.35 9.72 -20.44
CA ASN A 684 3.05 9.99 -19.04
C ASN A 684 4.20 10.65 -18.26
N MET A 685 4.74 11.75 -18.80
CA MET A 685 5.80 12.52 -18.15
C MET A 685 5.38 13.90 -17.66
N GLY A 686 4.29 14.46 -18.17
CA GLY A 686 3.81 15.79 -17.84
C GLY A 686 2.37 15.79 -17.30
N ASN A 687 1.70 16.94 -17.34
CA ASN A 687 0.39 17.10 -16.73
C ASN A 687 -0.46 18.11 -17.50
N ARG A 688 -1.67 18.35 -17.02
CA ARG A 688 -2.64 19.28 -17.62
C ARG A 688 -2.21 20.74 -17.48
N ILE A 689 -2.47 21.48 -18.54
CA ILE A 689 -2.55 22.93 -18.58
C ILE A 689 -4.03 23.29 -18.63
N ILE A 690 -4.49 24.05 -17.64
CA ILE A 690 -5.82 24.63 -17.62
C ILE A 690 -5.74 26.01 -18.29
N VAL A 691 -6.41 26.12 -19.44
CA VAL A 691 -6.48 27.33 -20.26
C VAL A 691 -7.73 28.09 -19.87
N VAL A 692 -7.57 29.33 -19.40
CA VAL A 692 -8.66 30.20 -18.95
C VAL A 692 -8.75 31.45 -19.81
N ASP A 693 -9.94 32.02 -19.91
CA ASP A 693 -10.13 33.31 -20.58
C ASP A 693 -9.69 34.48 -19.70
N ASP A 694 -9.93 34.38 -18.39
CA ASP A 694 -9.39 35.30 -17.41
C ASP A 694 -9.14 34.63 -16.06
N PHE A 695 -8.19 35.20 -15.29
CA PHE A 695 -7.95 34.80 -13.91
C PHE A 695 -8.92 35.55 -12.99
N TYR A 696 -10.22 35.23 -13.04
CA TYR A 696 -11.19 35.87 -12.15
C TYR A 696 -10.82 35.66 -10.67
N SER A 697 -10.98 36.70 -9.85
CA SER A 697 -10.85 36.64 -8.40
C SER A 697 -12.09 35.98 -7.80
N SER A 698 -12.06 34.67 -7.58
CA SER A 698 -12.97 34.04 -6.62
C SER A 698 -12.48 34.33 -5.20
N ASN A 699 -12.70 35.57 -4.73
CA ASN A 699 -12.92 35.79 -3.29
C ASN A 699 -14.27 35.14 -2.96
N ASN A 700 -14.25 33.84 -2.69
CA ASN A 700 -15.21 33.08 -1.86
C ASN A 700 -14.88 31.57 -1.86
N PHE A 701 -13.60 31.24 -1.64
CA PHE A 701 -13.27 30.01 -0.95
C PHE A 701 -12.68 30.40 0.40
N VAL A 702 -13.49 30.27 1.44
CA VAL A 702 -13.04 30.30 2.83
C VAL A 702 -11.97 29.23 2.97
N SER A 703 -10.72 29.66 2.91
CA SER A 703 -9.57 28.85 3.28
C SER A 703 -9.36 29.06 4.77
N THR A 704 -10.07 28.31 5.61
CA THR A 704 -9.69 28.20 7.01
C THR A 704 -8.50 27.25 7.11
N SER A 705 -7.32 27.80 6.92
CA SER A 705 -6.09 27.32 7.54
C SER A 705 -5.55 28.49 8.36
N ALA A 706 -6.17 28.73 9.51
CA ALA A 706 -5.69 29.69 10.50
C ALA A 706 -4.82 28.94 11.50
N ILE A 707 -3.57 29.38 11.53
CA ILE A 707 -2.53 29.08 12.51
C ILE A 707 -3.07 29.46 13.89
N THR A 708 -3.18 28.49 14.80
CA THR A 708 -3.38 28.77 16.22
C THR A 708 -2.03 29.08 16.86
N SER A 709 -1.65 30.35 16.88
CA SER A 709 -0.74 30.89 17.90
C SER A 709 -1.61 31.59 18.95
N GLY A 710 -1.63 31.05 20.16
CA GLY A 710 -2.41 31.60 21.27
C GLY A 710 -1.98 33.02 21.63
N SER A 711 -2.97 33.87 21.87
CA SER A 711 -2.90 35.07 22.70
C SER A 711 -4.34 35.44 23.04
N SER A 712 -4.79 34.99 24.21
CA SER A 712 -6.07 35.38 24.79
C SER A 712 -6.03 36.87 25.16
N MET A 713 -6.86 37.68 24.52
CA MET A 713 -7.28 38.96 25.08
C MET A 713 -8.79 39.06 24.96
N LEU A 714 -9.45 39.03 26.12
CA LEU A 714 -10.88 39.26 26.30
C LEU A 714 -11.18 40.71 25.93
N MET A 715 -12.18 40.94 25.08
CA MET A 715 -13.02 42.14 25.14
C MET A 715 -14.45 41.80 24.74
N ILE A 716 -15.35 42.28 25.59
CA ILE A 716 -16.80 42.14 25.63
C ILE A 716 -17.41 43.08 24.59
N ASP A 717 -18.48 42.67 23.89
CA ASP A 717 -19.46 43.62 23.36
C ASP A 717 -20.88 43.05 23.35
N ASN A 718 -21.73 43.71 24.15
CA ASN A 718 -23.18 43.71 24.13
C ASN A 718 -23.67 44.61 23.00
N TYR A 719 -24.78 44.29 22.32
CA TYR A 719 -25.77 45.32 21.95
C TYR A 719 -27.15 44.69 21.65
N TYR A 720 -28.03 44.77 22.64
CA TYR A 720 -29.48 44.82 22.48
C TYR A 720 -29.87 46.25 22.08
N ALA A 721 -30.62 46.43 20.99
CA ALA A 721 -31.58 47.54 20.81
C ALA A 721 -32.16 47.49 19.40
N THR A 722 -33.39 46.97 19.23
CA THR A 722 -34.33 47.35 18.14
C THR A 722 -35.64 46.58 18.29
N LEU A 723 -36.49 46.92 19.28
CA LEU A 723 -37.94 46.68 19.18
C LEU A 723 -38.71 47.39 20.30
N LEU A 724 -38.91 48.70 20.22
CA LEU A 724 -39.85 49.41 21.12
C LEU A 724 -40.27 50.79 20.58
N ILE A 725 -40.76 50.86 19.34
CA ILE A 725 -41.48 52.03 18.80
C ILE A 725 -42.59 51.56 17.86
N ILE A 726 -43.54 50.73 18.33
CA ILE A 726 -44.85 50.52 17.69
C ILE A 726 -45.92 50.24 18.76
N ILE A 727 -46.00 51.07 19.80
CA ILE A 727 -47.19 51.23 20.64
C ILE A 727 -47.13 52.67 21.15
N MET A 728 -47.91 53.58 20.55
CA MET A 728 -48.34 54.92 21.05
C MET A 728 -48.72 55.88 19.91
N ILE A 729 -49.42 55.40 18.87
CA ILE A 729 -50.21 56.24 17.95
C ILE A 729 -51.53 55.53 17.61
N HIS A 730 -52.25 55.07 18.63
CA HIS A 730 -53.65 54.63 18.46
C HIS A 730 -54.57 54.95 19.65
N TYR A 731 -54.18 55.90 20.50
CA TYR A 731 -55.07 56.47 21.50
C TYR A 731 -54.93 57.98 21.46
N PHE A 732 -55.74 58.64 20.64
CA PHE A 732 -56.44 59.91 20.92
C PHE A 732 -57.00 60.48 19.61
N LEU A 733 -58.11 59.90 19.13
CA LEU A 733 -59.20 60.58 18.43
C LEU A 733 -60.30 59.55 18.15
N ASP A 734 -61.06 59.21 19.18
CA ASP A 734 -62.48 58.89 19.06
C ASP A 734 -63.15 59.28 20.39
N LEU A 735 -63.59 60.54 20.41
CA LEU A 735 -64.50 61.09 21.39
C LEU A 735 -65.43 62.03 20.62
N SER A 736 -66.38 61.45 19.89
CA SER A 736 -67.56 62.17 19.39
C SER A 736 -68.71 61.22 19.05
N LEU A 737 -69.73 61.27 19.91
CA LEU A 737 -71.16 61.21 19.60
C LEU A 737 -71.81 59.87 19.20
N SER A 738 -72.85 59.56 19.99
CA SER A 738 -73.98 58.61 19.84
C SER A 738 -73.68 57.12 19.84
#